data_AF-A0A2I5T623-F1
#
_entry.id   AF-A0A2I5T623-F1
#
_cell.length_a   1.000
_cell.length_b   1.000
_cell.length_c   1.000
_cell.angle_alpha   90.00
_cell.angle_beta   90.00
_cell.angle_gamma   90.00
#
_symmetry.space_group_name_H-M   'P 1'
#
loop_
_entity.id
_entity.type
_entity.pdbx_description
1 polymer ?
#
loop_
_entity_poly.entity_id
_entity_poly.type
_entity_poly.pdbx_seq_one_letter_code
_entity_poly.pdbx_strand_id
1 'polypeptide(L)'
;MPGDRRVGLVAVGVNRTGVLTLEELKGAAAGAHEFADWLRQQTLFGVEPIIKVITDDEGSVTSRNIQNTVQEMINDGGLDLMILYFSGHGIVKNGDSEQVLLSEVSQYPDEAIDITATIKQAQKLRIPHIVIISDACRNAVDPFGPLGQVSGKTAILSTSFKGVRRPKVDVFYATEPSQTAKEYKGNGFFTQVLLEALIESPPDVCEQWPGFSTPVIPTWRLEDYLYELVPTRAHQHMPSFDQFPQIDTSSRQPLFLGYPMPKQADSPVSVSIPDQFNADFLKQDEDVDMFLHSEKQNRLHDNEFPTKRANLANTGEYRKIIGLKNLKPSPARRRSEAFVKLTSSLNKNRVIPDNLLDEVGINEEVQRNLKTSRASHSLQFMTGYYITGAEVTQVLDCSGRSLSIQTIDHALHSVINLEEATVRAPYSVIIMFRTGTMAVLPIMSGYIGTIGVTDGLINTLTFRISRLNPLYESLRRGYQPLIEQRQAIVAALASSGKLRLLGKSSAQNMARVSRADKHLDPTLGIYASYAYVLAGHDANAKSILRSFQRYQMNFTPSSPIPFDCGLLGGAFGATSAPSSHYAPFCPMMSLGWSLFDTDTDNSSLPSVVLDAGKHRLNAEWSTFLIKDSTSLIEAFIGGELS
;
A
#
# COMPACT_ATOMS: atom_id res chain seq x y z
N MET A 1 30.91 21.17 -18.12
CA MET A 1 31.95 21.40 -17.10
C MET A 1 31.30 21.10 -15.76
N PRO A 2 31.91 20.35 -14.83
CA PRO A 2 31.37 20.25 -13.48
C PRO A 2 31.69 21.57 -12.78
N GLY A 3 30.96 22.62 -13.16
CA GLY A 3 30.93 23.89 -12.45
C GLY A 3 30.09 23.71 -11.20
N ASP A 4 30.48 24.43 -10.15
CA ASP A 4 29.90 24.51 -8.81
C ASP A 4 28.42 24.12 -8.76
N ARG A 5 28.17 22.84 -8.44
CA ARG A 5 26.81 22.32 -8.29
C ARG A 5 26.26 22.82 -6.96
N ARG A 6 25.20 23.62 -6.99
CA ARG A 6 24.61 24.18 -5.77
C ARG A 6 23.47 23.29 -5.30
N VAL A 7 23.60 22.75 -4.08
CA VAL A 7 22.64 21.81 -3.50
C VAL A 7 22.09 22.37 -2.20
N GLY A 8 20.78 22.61 -2.16
CA GLY A 8 20.08 23.05 -0.96
C GLY A 8 19.56 21.87 -0.15
N LEU A 9 19.66 21.91 1.17
CA LEU A 9 19.05 20.96 2.09
C LEU A 9 18.34 21.70 3.23
N VAL A 10 17.05 21.43 3.37
CA VAL A 10 16.31 21.69 4.61
C VAL A 10 16.03 20.35 5.27
N ALA A 11 16.70 20.07 6.39
CA ALA A 11 16.54 18.85 7.15
C ALA A 11 15.77 19.13 8.44
N VAL A 12 14.62 18.50 8.60
CA VAL A 12 13.70 18.68 9.71
C VAL A 12 13.61 17.37 10.50
N GLY A 13 13.88 17.43 11.80
CA GLY A 13 13.78 16.29 12.70
C GLY A 13 13.00 16.65 13.97
N VAL A 14 11.92 15.91 14.27
CA VAL A 14 11.07 16.19 15.44
C VAL A 14 10.98 14.96 16.32
N ASN A 15 11.65 15.00 17.47
CA ASN A 15 11.61 13.95 18.48
C ASN A 15 10.34 14.01 19.32
N ARG A 16 9.92 15.23 19.69
CA ARG A 16 8.80 15.50 20.63
C ARG A 16 7.71 16.31 19.95
N THR A 17 6.48 15.80 19.97
CA THR A 17 5.27 16.45 19.36
C THR A 17 4.32 17.05 20.40
N GLY A 18 4.59 16.84 21.69
CA GLY A 18 3.72 17.22 22.81
C GLY A 18 2.41 16.42 22.90
N VAL A 19 2.17 15.46 22.01
CA VAL A 19 1.00 14.57 22.05
C VAL A 19 1.26 13.47 23.09
N LEU A 20 0.50 13.47 24.18
CA LEU A 20 0.71 12.57 25.32
C LEU A 20 0.65 11.07 24.98
N THR A 21 -0.01 10.69 23.89
CA THR A 21 -0.13 9.29 23.45
C THR A 21 1.01 8.82 22.55
N LEU A 22 1.92 9.71 22.15
CA LEU A 22 3.06 9.39 21.30
C LEU A 22 4.34 9.43 22.15
N GLU A 23 5.13 8.37 22.04
CA GLU A 23 6.44 8.31 22.71
C GLU A 23 7.43 9.28 22.05
N GLU A 24 8.36 9.79 22.85
CA GLU A 24 9.48 10.58 22.36
C GLU A 24 10.40 9.73 21.48
N LEU A 25 10.62 10.19 20.25
CA LEU A 25 11.56 9.58 19.32
C LEU A 25 12.99 10.00 19.67
N LYS A 26 13.98 9.19 19.27
CA LYS A 26 15.40 9.49 19.54
C LYS A 26 16.21 9.77 18.28
N GLY A 27 15.72 9.31 17.14
CA GLY A 27 16.43 9.26 15.87
C GLY A 27 16.03 10.31 14.86
N ALA A 28 14.94 11.05 15.09
CA ALA A 28 14.47 12.03 14.11
C ALA A 28 15.41 13.24 14.02
N ALA A 29 15.77 13.85 15.16
CA ALA A 29 16.73 14.95 15.17
C ALA A 29 18.14 14.48 14.75
N ALA A 30 18.59 13.33 15.26
CA ALA A 30 19.87 12.74 14.90
C ALA A 30 19.98 12.49 13.39
N GLY A 31 18.96 11.88 12.78
CA GLY A 31 18.91 11.63 11.33
C GLY A 31 18.98 12.91 10.49
N ALA A 32 18.36 14.00 10.93
CA ALA A 32 18.47 15.30 10.26
C ALA A 32 19.91 15.85 10.28
N HIS A 33 20.62 15.70 11.39
CA HIS A 33 22.03 16.08 11.50
C HIS A 33 22.95 15.18 10.68
N GLU A 34 22.76 13.86 10.72
CA GLU A 34 23.56 12.91 9.96
C GLU A 34 23.40 13.12 8.44
N PHE A 35 22.19 13.42 7.97
CA PHE A 35 21.96 13.72 6.56
C PHE A 35 22.60 15.05 6.13
N ALA A 36 22.59 16.04 7.02
CA ALA A 36 23.33 17.28 6.80
C ALA A 36 24.85 17.03 6.73
N ASP A 37 25.40 16.18 7.58
CA ASP A 37 26.81 15.81 7.56
C ASP A 37 27.20 15.09 6.27
N TRP A 38 26.35 14.19 5.78
CA TRP A 38 26.57 13.55 4.48
C TRP A 38 26.63 14.60 3.35
N LEU A 39 25.72 15.58 3.31
CA LEU A 39 25.75 16.62 2.28
C LEU A 39 26.98 17.53 2.42
N ARG A 40 27.44 17.84 3.65
CA ARG A 40 28.70 18.59 3.85
C ARG A 40 29.88 17.87 3.22
N GLN A 41 29.95 16.54 3.33
CA GLN A 41 31.04 15.76 2.75
C GLN A 41 31.05 15.81 1.20
N GLN A 42 29.93 16.16 0.56
CA GLN A 42 29.87 16.31 -0.90
C GLN A 42 30.72 17.48 -1.43
N THR A 43 31.19 18.39 -0.56
CA THR A 43 32.14 19.46 -0.95
C THR A 43 33.44 18.90 -1.52
N LEU A 44 33.81 17.67 -1.14
CA LEU A 44 34.96 16.96 -1.71
C LEU A 44 34.86 16.77 -3.24
N PHE A 45 33.65 16.85 -3.80
CA PHE A 45 33.35 16.68 -5.21
C PHE A 45 32.97 18.00 -5.91
N GLY A 46 33.23 19.15 -5.28
CA GLY A 46 32.90 20.47 -5.84
C GLY A 46 31.41 20.82 -5.76
N VAL A 47 30.67 20.18 -4.84
CA VAL A 47 29.31 20.59 -4.50
C VAL A 47 29.38 21.78 -3.53
N GLU A 48 28.59 22.81 -3.77
CA GLU A 48 28.37 23.93 -2.83
C GLU A 48 27.05 23.67 -2.06
N PRO A 49 27.12 23.17 -0.82
CA PRO A 49 25.93 22.85 -0.04
C PRO A 49 25.39 24.08 0.70
N ILE A 50 24.07 24.29 0.64
CA ILE A 50 23.34 25.27 1.45
C ILE A 50 22.46 24.48 2.42
N ILE A 51 22.89 24.39 3.69
CA ILE A 51 22.29 23.49 4.67
C ILE A 51 21.56 24.29 5.75
N LYS A 52 20.32 23.90 6.02
CA LYS A 52 19.52 24.36 7.15
C LYS A 52 18.95 23.15 7.87
N VAL A 53 19.32 23.00 9.14
CA VAL A 53 18.81 21.93 10.01
C VAL A 53 17.84 22.58 10.99
N ILE A 54 16.67 21.97 11.18
CA ILE A 54 15.63 22.44 12.10
C ILE A 54 15.21 21.24 12.95
N THR A 55 15.64 21.22 14.20
CA THR A 55 15.33 20.13 15.13
C THR A 55 14.73 20.66 16.43
N ASP A 56 13.99 19.79 17.13
CA ASP A 56 13.41 20.16 18.41
C ASP A 56 14.43 20.21 19.56
N ASP A 57 15.68 19.79 19.31
CA ASP A 57 16.82 19.95 20.22
C ASP A 57 17.18 21.42 20.47
N GLU A 58 17.01 22.28 19.45
CA GLU A 58 17.34 23.72 19.51
C GLU A 58 16.12 24.60 19.84
N GLY A 59 14.93 24.01 19.92
CA GLY A 59 13.67 24.70 20.20
C GLY A 59 12.52 24.17 19.36
N SER A 60 11.29 24.62 19.63
CA SER A 60 10.09 24.12 18.95
C SER A 60 10.18 24.24 17.42
N VAL A 61 9.93 23.13 16.73
CA VAL A 61 9.85 23.07 15.27
C VAL A 61 8.43 23.42 14.85
N THR A 62 8.29 24.44 13.99
CA THR A 62 6.98 24.93 13.55
C THR A 62 6.83 25.01 12.04
N SER A 63 5.62 24.86 11.54
CA SER A 63 5.26 24.96 10.13
C SER A 63 5.77 26.27 9.52
N ARG A 64 5.69 27.36 10.28
CA ARG A 64 6.18 28.69 9.89
C ARG A 64 7.70 28.74 9.75
N ASN A 65 8.45 28.17 10.69
CA ASN A 65 9.92 28.21 10.62
C ASN A 65 10.45 27.39 9.43
N ILE A 66 9.81 26.26 9.12
CA ILE A 66 10.10 25.42 7.95
C ILE A 66 9.80 26.22 6.68
N GLN A 67 8.60 26.79 6.56
CA GLN A 67 8.19 27.56 5.39
C GLN A 67 9.10 28.76 5.12
N ASN A 68 9.47 29.51 6.16
CA ASN A 68 10.38 30.65 6.02
C ASN A 68 11.76 30.18 5.54
N THR A 69 12.31 29.13 6.15
CA THR A 69 13.63 28.59 5.80
C THR A 69 13.67 28.07 4.37
N VAL A 70 12.64 27.33 3.95
CA VAL A 70 12.49 26.85 2.56
C VAL A 70 12.34 28.03 1.60
N GLN A 71 11.57 29.06 1.96
CA GLN A 71 11.36 30.22 1.11
C GLN A 71 12.64 31.07 0.95
N GLU A 72 13.42 31.26 2.01
CA GLU A 72 14.74 31.91 1.96
C GLU A 72 15.65 31.18 0.96
N MET A 73 15.76 29.85 1.08
CA MET A 73 16.57 29.02 0.19
C MET A 73 16.11 29.09 -1.27
N ILE A 74 14.79 29.14 -1.52
CA ILE A 74 14.23 29.31 -2.86
C ILE A 74 14.56 30.71 -3.42
N ASN A 75 14.50 31.75 -2.59
CA ASN A 75 14.71 33.13 -2.99
C ASN A 75 16.18 33.43 -3.34
N ASP A 76 17.12 32.80 -2.65
CA ASP A 76 18.56 32.90 -2.95
C ASP A 76 18.88 32.38 -4.37
N GLY A 77 18.07 31.42 -4.86
CA GLY A 77 18.09 30.94 -6.23
C GLY A 77 19.35 30.19 -6.63
N GLY A 78 19.39 29.73 -7.89
CA GLY A 78 20.56 29.08 -8.47
C GLY A 78 20.84 27.66 -7.96
N LEU A 79 19.87 26.98 -7.37
CA LEU A 79 19.99 25.58 -6.96
C LEU A 79 19.81 24.63 -8.15
N ASP A 80 20.69 23.64 -8.24
CA ASP A 80 20.57 22.50 -9.16
C ASP A 80 19.68 21.40 -8.56
N LEU A 81 19.81 21.21 -7.25
CA LEU A 81 19.05 20.25 -6.45
C LEU A 81 18.61 20.90 -5.14
N MET A 82 17.36 20.67 -4.76
CA MET A 82 16.86 20.96 -3.40
C MET A 82 16.39 19.66 -2.74
N ILE A 83 16.86 19.41 -1.53
CA ILE A 83 16.48 18.27 -0.71
C ILE A 83 15.64 18.78 0.46
N LEU A 84 14.45 18.22 0.62
CA LEU A 84 13.61 18.41 1.81
C LEU A 84 13.59 17.08 2.55
N TYR A 85 14.24 17.03 3.70
CA TYR A 85 14.28 15.85 4.56
C TYR A 85 13.39 16.08 5.78
N PHE A 86 12.49 15.16 6.05
CA PHE A 86 11.58 15.18 7.20
C PHE A 86 11.70 13.85 7.94
N SER A 87 11.91 13.91 9.25
CA SER A 87 11.85 12.76 10.14
C SER A 87 11.07 13.08 11.40
N GLY A 88 10.25 12.13 11.85
CA GLY A 88 9.42 12.27 13.05
C GLY A 88 8.17 11.38 13.01
N HIS A 89 7.22 11.68 13.88
CA HIS A 89 5.91 11.02 13.85
C HIS A 89 5.14 11.38 12.57
N GLY A 90 4.42 10.42 12.01
CA GLY A 90 3.66 10.62 10.78
C GLY A 90 2.30 9.95 10.81
N ILE A 91 1.34 10.57 10.11
CA ILE A 91 -0.05 10.13 10.04
C ILE A 91 -0.58 10.23 8.59
N VAL A 92 -1.61 9.46 8.29
CA VAL A 92 -2.39 9.57 7.05
C VAL A 92 -3.82 9.92 7.41
N LYS A 93 -4.36 11.00 6.84
CA LYS A 93 -5.68 11.51 7.20
C LYS A 93 -6.79 11.01 6.27
N ASN A 94 -6.53 11.10 4.98
CA ASN A 94 -7.32 10.58 3.87
C ASN A 94 -6.28 10.01 2.90
N GLY A 95 -6.60 9.01 2.06
CA GLY A 95 -5.61 8.25 1.27
C GLY A 95 -4.56 9.01 0.43
N ASP A 96 -4.67 10.35 0.35
CA ASP A 96 -3.77 11.28 -0.33
C ASP A 96 -3.29 12.48 0.56
N SER A 97 -3.34 12.39 1.91
CA SER A 97 -2.79 13.43 2.81
C SER A 97 -1.93 12.78 3.89
N GLU A 98 -0.63 12.80 3.65
CA GLU A 98 0.42 12.29 4.52
C GLU A 98 1.05 13.45 5.26
N GLN A 99 1.09 13.34 6.59
CA GLN A 99 1.48 14.46 7.43
C GLN A 99 2.59 14.03 8.38
N VAL A 100 3.66 14.82 8.42
CA VAL A 100 4.71 14.72 9.44
C VAL A 100 4.37 15.70 10.56
N LEU A 101 4.24 15.20 11.78
CA LEU A 101 3.85 15.98 12.95
C LEU A 101 5.02 16.83 13.45
N LEU A 102 4.73 18.08 13.87
CA LEU A 102 5.73 18.99 14.42
C LEU A 102 5.59 19.16 15.93
N SER A 103 6.45 20.00 16.53
CA SER A 103 6.64 20.05 17.99
C SER A 103 5.40 20.45 18.79
N GLU A 104 4.55 21.30 18.21
CA GLU A 104 3.38 21.87 18.90
C GLU A 104 2.05 21.36 18.37
N VAL A 105 2.04 20.24 17.65
CA VAL A 105 0.82 19.70 17.03
C VAL A 105 -0.30 19.39 18.03
N SER A 106 0.07 19.10 19.29
CA SER A 106 -0.87 18.90 20.39
C SER A 106 -1.66 20.15 20.78
N GLN A 107 -1.11 21.34 20.53
CA GLN A 107 -1.73 22.63 20.85
C GLN A 107 -2.29 23.31 19.59
N TYR A 108 -1.61 23.13 18.45
CA TYR A 108 -1.92 23.76 17.17
C TYR A 108 -2.05 22.68 16.09
N PRO A 109 -3.28 22.29 15.69
CA PRO A 109 -3.48 21.20 14.74
C PRO A 109 -2.84 21.42 13.37
N ASP A 110 -2.51 22.65 13.01
CA ASP A 110 -1.84 22.99 11.75
C ASP A 110 -0.29 22.91 11.82
N GLU A 111 0.25 22.51 12.98
CA GLU A 111 1.67 22.22 13.18
C GLU A 111 2.01 20.80 12.71
N ALA A 112 1.81 20.59 11.42
CA ALA A 112 2.25 19.42 10.67
C ALA A 112 2.66 19.84 9.25
N ILE A 113 3.50 19.05 8.59
CA ILE A 113 3.83 19.21 7.16
C ILE A 113 3.07 18.19 6.33
N ASP A 114 2.21 18.64 5.42
CA ASP A 114 1.56 17.80 4.43
C ASP A 114 2.53 17.57 3.25
N ILE A 115 3.02 16.34 3.13
CA ILE A 115 3.99 15.93 2.12
C ILE A 115 3.36 15.96 0.73
N THR A 116 2.11 15.52 0.60
CA THR A 116 1.39 15.51 -0.69
C THR A 116 1.17 16.93 -1.22
N ALA A 117 0.78 17.87 -0.35
CA ALA A 117 0.67 19.28 -0.67
C ALA A 117 2.04 19.88 -1.03
N THR A 118 3.09 19.51 -0.30
CA THR A 118 4.47 19.93 -0.57
C THR A 118 4.94 19.49 -1.96
N ILE A 119 4.69 18.24 -2.36
CA ILE A 119 4.98 17.73 -3.72
C ILE A 119 4.29 18.58 -4.79
N LYS A 120 2.99 18.89 -4.60
CA LYS A 120 2.21 19.71 -5.55
C LYS A 120 2.77 21.12 -5.71
N GLN A 121 3.33 21.72 -4.64
CA GLN A 121 3.98 23.02 -4.72
C GLN A 121 5.40 22.92 -5.29
N ALA A 122 6.17 21.88 -4.95
CA ALA A 122 7.49 21.62 -5.50
C ALA A 122 7.49 21.57 -7.04
N GLN A 123 6.45 20.96 -7.64
CA GLN A 123 6.26 20.90 -9.10
C GLN A 123 6.10 22.28 -9.78
N LYS A 124 5.97 23.36 -9.02
CA LYS A 124 5.82 24.73 -9.52
C LYS A 124 7.13 25.54 -9.40
N LEU A 125 8.16 25.01 -8.73
CA LEU A 125 9.44 25.70 -8.53
C LEU A 125 10.31 25.69 -9.78
N ARG A 126 11.30 26.59 -9.80
CA ARG A 126 12.32 26.71 -10.87
C ARG A 126 13.65 26.04 -10.50
N ILE A 127 13.59 24.96 -9.73
CA ILE A 127 14.76 24.17 -9.31
C ILE A 127 14.74 22.86 -10.12
N PRO A 128 15.76 22.52 -10.92
CA PRO A 128 15.68 21.40 -11.87
C PRO A 128 15.29 20.06 -11.25
N HIS A 129 15.84 19.77 -10.06
CA HIS A 129 15.63 18.53 -9.32
C HIS A 129 15.26 18.82 -7.87
N ILE A 130 14.20 18.19 -7.38
CA ILE A 130 13.78 18.28 -5.99
C ILE A 130 13.64 16.85 -5.46
N VAL A 131 14.22 16.59 -4.30
CA VAL A 131 14.12 15.31 -3.60
C VAL A 131 13.43 15.55 -2.27
N ILE A 132 12.35 14.83 -2.00
CA ILE A 132 11.62 14.88 -0.74
C ILE A 132 11.82 13.53 -0.05
N ILE A 133 12.30 13.54 1.19
CA ILE A 133 12.53 12.35 1.99
C ILE A 133 11.66 12.46 3.24
N SER A 134 10.85 11.45 3.50
CA SER A 134 9.94 11.39 4.65
C SER A 134 10.17 10.09 5.42
N ASP A 135 10.92 10.18 6.50
CA ASP A 135 11.11 9.11 7.48
C ASP A 135 10.12 9.26 8.63
N ALA A 136 8.88 8.88 8.34
CA ALA A 136 7.75 8.97 9.25
C ALA A 136 6.75 7.86 8.97
N CYS A 137 5.95 7.51 9.98
CA CYS A 137 4.87 6.53 9.83
C CYS A 137 3.82 6.98 8.82
N ARG A 138 3.18 6.02 8.16
CA ARG A 138 2.04 6.29 7.24
C ARG A 138 0.79 5.56 7.71
N ASN A 139 0.60 5.54 9.02
CA ASN A 139 -0.55 4.92 9.66
C ASN A 139 -1.76 5.87 9.53
N ALA A 140 -2.91 5.32 9.14
CA ALA A 140 -4.14 6.08 9.22
C ALA A 140 -4.48 6.36 10.68
N VAL A 141 -4.94 7.57 10.97
CA VAL A 141 -5.40 7.97 12.31
C VAL A 141 -6.91 8.05 12.36
N ASP A 142 -7.46 7.85 13.56
CA ASP A 142 -8.87 8.14 13.83
C ASP A 142 -9.15 9.60 13.46
N PRO A 143 -10.03 9.88 12.48
CA PRO A 143 -10.33 11.23 12.02
C PRO A 143 -11.01 12.12 13.10
N PHE A 144 -11.46 11.53 14.20
CA PHE A 144 -12.12 12.21 15.32
C PHE A 144 -11.27 12.18 16.61
N GLY A 145 -10.16 11.46 16.60
CA GLY A 145 -9.13 11.54 17.64
C GLY A 145 -8.32 12.85 17.56
N PRO A 146 -7.48 13.16 18.56
CA PRO A 146 -6.65 14.36 18.57
C PRO A 146 -5.78 14.52 17.30
N LEU A 147 -5.25 13.41 16.77
CA LEU A 147 -4.47 13.38 15.53
C LEU A 147 -5.35 13.51 14.26
N GLY A 148 -6.63 13.17 14.36
CA GLY A 148 -7.63 13.34 13.31
C GLY A 148 -8.06 14.78 13.07
N GLN A 149 -7.65 15.74 13.93
CA GLN A 149 -7.89 17.16 13.69
C GLN A 149 -6.72 17.85 12.99
N VAL A 150 -5.56 17.19 12.90
CA VAL A 150 -4.34 17.77 12.34
C VAL A 150 -4.54 18.17 10.87
N SER A 151 -4.16 19.39 10.52
CA SER A 151 -4.29 19.95 9.18
C SER A 151 -2.94 20.50 8.73
N GLY A 152 -2.07 19.58 8.28
CA GLY A 152 -0.72 19.94 7.87
C GLY A 152 -0.66 20.99 6.76
N LYS A 153 0.37 21.83 6.84
CA LYS A 153 0.68 22.85 5.83
C LYS A 153 1.72 22.31 4.84
N THR A 154 1.75 22.85 3.63
CA THR A 154 2.86 22.62 2.70
C THR A 154 4.14 23.26 3.23
N ALA A 155 5.30 22.59 3.09
CA ALA A 155 6.60 23.19 3.42
C ALA A 155 7.00 24.31 2.44
N ILE A 156 6.44 24.30 1.23
CA ILE A 156 6.71 25.30 0.18
C ILE A 156 5.52 26.25 0.07
N LEU A 157 5.75 27.55 0.24
CA LEU A 157 4.74 28.57 0.02
C LEU A 157 4.47 28.76 -1.47
N SER A 158 3.22 29.10 -1.82
CA SER A 158 2.80 29.09 -3.22
C SER A 158 3.49 30.18 -4.05
N THR A 159 4.40 29.76 -4.92
CA THR A 159 4.99 30.61 -5.97
C THR A 159 4.53 30.10 -7.33
N SER A 160 3.60 30.78 -7.99
CA SER A 160 3.12 30.37 -9.31
C SER A 160 4.00 30.95 -10.42
N PHE A 161 4.80 30.10 -11.08
CA PHE A 161 5.52 30.44 -12.30
C PHE A 161 4.81 29.83 -13.52
N LYS A 162 4.29 30.66 -14.44
CA LYS A 162 3.71 30.19 -15.71
C LYS A 162 4.80 29.94 -16.76
N GLY A 163 4.63 28.89 -17.58
CA GLY A 163 5.40 28.68 -18.82
C GLY A 163 6.80 28.08 -18.68
N VAL A 164 7.17 27.54 -17.52
CA VAL A 164 8.51 26.98 -17.26
C VAL A 164 8.49 25.45 -17.33
N ARG A 165 9.60 24.84 -17.77
CA ARG A 165 9.81 23.38 -17.71
C ARG A 165 9.62 22.92 -16.26
N ARG A 166 8.69 21.98 -16.05
CA ARG A 166 8.41 21.44 -14.71
C ARG A 166 9.66 20.75 -14.14
N PRO A 167 9.96 20.97 -12.85
CA PRO A 167 11.06 20.29 -12.18
C PRO A 167 10.77 18.80 -12.07
N LYS A 168 11.83 18.02 -11.86
CA LYS A 168 11.70 16.60 -11.50
C LYS A 168 11.64 16.49 -9.99
N VAL A 169 10.56 15.90 -9.48
CA VAL A 169 10.36 15.67 -8.06
C VAL A 169 10.48 14.17 -7.84
N ASP A 170 11.42 13.77 -6.99
CA ASP A 170 11.57 12.39 -6.52
C ASP A 170 11.21 12.35 -5.04
N VAL A 171 10.52 11.30 -4.60
CA VAL A 171 10.00 11.19 -3.24
C VAL A 171 10.42 9.85 -2.63
N PHE A 172 10.93 9.88 -1.41
CA PHE A 172 11.40 8.73 -0.65
C PHE A 172 10.61 8.64 0.65
N TYR A 173 9.63 7.75 0.72
CA TYR A 173 8.94 7.41 1.96
C TYR A 173 9.62 6.21 2.61
N ALA A 174 9.85 6.30 3.91
CA ALA A 174 10.46 5.22 4.68
C ALA A 174 9.64 3.92 4.71
N THR A 175 8.33 4.03 4.46
CA THR A 175 7.39 2.91 4.56
C THR A 175 6.24 3.04 3.56
N GLU A 176 5.56 1.94 3.21
CA GLU A 176 4.34 1.91 2.39
C GLU A 176 3.13 2.47 3.18
N PRO A 177 2.02 2.84 2.53
CA PRO A 177 0.81 3.26 3.24
C PRO A 177 0.37 2.20 4.27
N SER A 178 -0.14 2.65 5.41
CA SER A 178 -0.59 1.81 6.53
C SER A 178 0.51 1.02 7.25
N GLN A 179 1.78 1.33 7.01
CA GLN A 179 2.91 0.77 7.75
C GLN A 179 3.57 1.81 8.66
N THR A 180 4.30 1.29 9.65
CA THR A 180 5.02 2.05 10.67
C THR A 180 6.50 2.16 10.29
N ALA A 181 7.04 3.37 10.26
CA ALA A 181 8.48 3.59 10.18
C ALA A 181 9.09 3.40 11.57
N LYS A 182 10.10 2.54 11.70
CA LYS A 182 10.69 2.17 12.99
C LYS A 182 11.97 2.94 13.30
N GLU A 183 12.22 3.12 14.60
CA GLU A 183 13.55 3.49 15.11
C GLU A 183 14.31 2.24 15.55
N TYR A 184 15.61 2.24 15.31
CA TYR A 184 16.52 1.20 15.78
C TYR A 184 17.74 1.82 16.43
N LYS A 185 18.07 1.38 17.65
CA LYS A 185 19.18 1.92 18.47
C LYS A 185 19.19 3.45 18.60
N GLY A 186 18.02 4.07 18.53
CA GLY A 186 17.86 5.52 18.61
C GLY A 186 18.09 6.26 17.31
N ASN A 187 18.10 5.58 16.15
CA ASN A 187 18.15 6.18 14.82
C ASN A 187 16.93 5.74 13.98
N GLY A 188 16.46 6.59 13.06
CA GLY A 188 15.44 6.19 12.08
C GLY A 188 15.97 5.05 11.20
N PHE A 189 15.28 3.90 11.18
CA PHE A 189 15.78 2.70 10.51
C PHE A 189 15.98 2.94 9.01
N PHE A 190 15.02 3.61 8.35
CA PHE A 190 15.14 3.92 6.93
C PHE A 190 16.26 4.92 6.66
N THR A 191 16.33 6.00 7.44
CA THR A 191 17.40 7.00 7.31
C THR A 191 18.77 6.35 7.43
N GLN A 192 18.97 5.45 8.39
CA GLN A 192 20.23 4.73 8.56
C GLN A 192 20.60 3.92 7.31
N VAL A 193 19.66 3.10 6.81
CA VAL A 193 19.89 2.27 5.60
C VAL A 193 20.17 3.15 4.38
N LEU A 194 19.47 4.28 4.24
CA LEU A 194 19.70 5.26 3.19
C LEU A 194 21.10 5.88 3.28
N LEU A 195 21.50 6.37 4.44
CA LEU A 195 22.80 7.00 4.64
C LEU A 195 23.96 6.03 4.39
N GLU A 196 23.85 4.79 4.85
CA GLU A 196 24.83 3.75 4.55
C GLU A 196 24.96 3.52 3.03
N ALA A 197 23.84 3.47 2.29
CA ALA A 197 23.86 3.37 0.83
C ALA A 197 24.45 4.62 0.14
N LEU A 198 24.41 5.79 0.78
CA LEU A 198 24.99 7.03 0.26
C LEU A 198 26.46 7.22 0.63
N ILE A 199 26.93 6.60 1.72
CA ILE A 199 28.31 6.69 2.21
C ILE A 199 29.14 5.55 1.65
N GLU A 200 28.72 4.30 1.87
CA GLU A 200 29.41 3.08 1.40
C GLU A 200 28.96 2.66 0.00
N SER A 201 28.50 3.62 -0.80
CA SER A 201 27.75 3.44 -2.04
C SER A 201 28.19 2.23 -2.87
N PRO A 202 27.40 1.14 -2.86
CA PRO A 202 27.75 -0.04 -3.65
C PRO A 202 27.73 0.26 -5.14
N PRO A 203 28.43 -0.54 -5.96
CA PRO A 203 28.46 -0.34 -7.41
C PRO A 203 27.08 -0.25 -8.05
N ASP A 204 26.09 -0.97 -7.51
CA ASP A 204 24.73 -1.03 -8.03
C ASP A 204 23.95 0.29 -7.88
N VAL A 205 24.32 1.14 -6.91
CA VAL A 205 23.71 2.48 -6.75
C VAL A 205 24.42 3.57 -7.54
N CYS A 206 25.57 3.26 -8.15
CA CYS A 206 26.43 4.22 -8.84
C CYS A 206 26.32 4.10 -10.37
N GLU A 207 26.46 5.23 -11.08
CA GLU A 207 26.61 5.23 -12.54
C GLU A 207 27.78 6.12 -12.98
N GLN A 208 28.63 5.59 -13.86
CA GLN A 208 29.67 6.39 -14.50
C GLN A 208 29.09 7.13 -15.71
N TRP A 209 29.11 8.47 -15.67
CA TRP A 209 28.58 9.30 -16.76
C TRP A 209 29.70 9.98 -17.57
N PRO A 210 29.52 10.13 -18.90
CA PRO A 210 30.46 10.87 -19.73
C PRO A 210 30.63 12.32 -19.23
N GLY A 211 31.87 12.76 -19.04
CA GLY A 211 32.19 14.11 -18.57
C GLY A 211 32.20 14.29 -17.04
N PHE A 212 31.94 13.22 -16.27
CA PHE A 212 32.11 13.20 -14.82
C PHE A 212 33.35 12.35 -14.47
N SER A 213 34.23 12.88 -13.62
CA SER A 213 35.43 12.16 -13.15
C SER A 213 35.11 11.11 -12.08
N THR A 214 34.04 11.31 -11.33
CA THR A 214 33.55 10.42 -10.27
C THR A 214 32.19 9.85 -10.69
N PRO A 215 31.90 8.57 -10.42
CA PRO A 215 30.54 8.05 -10.56
C PRO A 215 29.54 8.90 -9.80
N VAL A 216 28.32 9.00 -10.30
CA VAL A 216 27.22 9.68 -9.62
C VAL A 216 26.29 8.66 -8.97
N ILE A 217 25.45 9.11 -8.03
CA ILE A 217 24.38 8.33 -7.41
C ILE A 217 23.04 8.85 -7.94
N PRO A 218 22.45 8.23 -8.97
CA PRO A 218 21.12 8.58 -9.43
C PRO A 218 20.04 8.09 -8.46
N THR A 219 18.97 8.85 -8.30
CA THR A 219 17.86 8.46 -7.39
C THR A 219 17.15 7.19 -7.83
N TRP A 220 17.03 6.91 -9.13
CA TRP A 220 16.41 5.66 -9.63
C TRP A 220 17.24 4.41 -9.31
N ARG A 221 18.55 4.55 -9.07
CA ARG A 221 19.38 3.43 -8.63
C ARG A 221 19.22 3.18 -7.13
N LEU A 222 19.05 4.24 -6.35
CA LEU A 222 18.71 4.13 -4.92
C LEU A 222 17.33 3.54 -4.70
N GLU A 223 16.33 3.92 -5.51
CA GLU A 223 15.00 3.31 -5.51
C GLU A 223 15.09 1.78 -5.55
N ASP A 224 15.79 1.26 -6.55
CA ASP A 224 15.97 -0.17 -6.77
C ASP A 224 16.67 -0.86 -5.60
N TYR A 225 17.74 -0.25 -5.10
CA TYR A 225 18.58 -0.81 -4.06
C TYR A 225 17.91 -0.82 -2.68
N LEU A 226 17.31 0.31 -2.28
CA LEU A 226 16.67 0.46 -0.97
C LEU A 226 15.42 -0.41 -0.84
N TYR A 227 14.72 -0.65 -1.96
CA TYR A 227 13.54 -1.50 -1.97
C TYR A 227 13.82 -2.96 -1.62
N GLU A 228 15.02 -3.45 -1.96
CA GLU A 228 15.47 -4.78 -1.56
C GLU A 228 16.14 -4.74 -0.19
N LEU A 229 16.99 -3.74 0.06
CA LEU A 229 17.82 -3.69 1.26
C LEU A 229 17.02 -3.43 2.54
N VAL A 230 16.06 -2.50 2.51
CA VAL A 230 15.30 -2.09 3.71
C VAL A 230 14.50 -3.28 4.29
N PRO A 231 13.66 -4.00 3.52
CA PRO A 231 12.97 -5.17 4.04
C PRO A 231 13.95 -6.27 4.45
N THR A 232 14.99 -6.53 3.66
CA THR A 232 15.98 -7.57 3.98
C THR A 232 16.61 -7.34 5.35
N ARG A 233 17.02 -6.09 5.63
CA ARG A 233 17.58 -5.74 6.94
C ARG A 233 16.53 -5.77 8.05
N ALA A 234 15.31 -5.30 7.80
CA ALA A 234 14.21 -5.34 8.76
C ALA A 234 13.92 -6.78 9.25
N HIS A 235 13.97 -7.76 8.34
CA HIS A 235 13.82 -9.18 8.68
C HIS A 235 15.04 -9.79 9.38
N GLN A 236 16.23 -9.23 9.19
CA GLN A 236 17.46 -9.67 9.88
C GLN A 236 17.55 -9.15 11.33
N HIS A 237 16.70 -8.19 11.72
CA HIS A 237 16.62 -7.72 13.10
C HIS A 237 15.99 -8.76 14.04
N MET A 238 16.27 -8.61 15.33
CA MET A 238 15.65 -9.37 16.41
C MET A 238 15.07 -8.41 17.46
N PRO A 239 13.73 -8.37 17.65
CA PRO A 239 12.72 -9.07 16.85
C PRO A 239 12.68 -8.55 15.40
N SER A 240 12.37 -9.43 14.46
CA SER A 240 12.16 -9.05 13.06
C SER A 240 10.89 -8.22 12.94
N PHE A 241 10.86 -7.29 11.99
CA PHE A 241 9.68 -6.47 11.71
C PHE A 241 9.58 -6.18 10.21
N ASP A 242 8.37 -5.78 9.80
CA ASP A 242 8.09 -5.39 8.42
C ASP A 242 8.26 -3.88 8.25
N GLN A 243 9.05 -3.48 7.24
CA GLN A 243 9.11 -2.12 6.75
C GLN A 243 9.51 -2.12 5.28
N PHE A 244 8.64 -1.60 4.42
CA PHE A 244 8.85 -1.57 2.97
C PHE A 244 8.83 -0.12 2.48
N PRO A 245 9.91 0.42 1.91
CA PRO A 245 9.92 1.82 1.49
C PRO A 245 9.06 2.01 0.22
N GLN A 246 8.46 3.19 0.08
CA GLN A 246 7.87 3.63 -1.20
C GLN A 246 8.73 4.75 -1.76
N ILE A 247 9.30 4.55 -2.94
CA ILE A 247 10.17 5.53 -3.59
C ILE A 247 9.62 5.80 -4.99
N ASP A 248 9.33 7.06 -5.29
CA ASP A 248 8.76 7.52 -6.54
C ASP A 248 9.77 8.41 -7.27
N THR A 249 10.42 7.90 -8.33
CA THR A 249 11.41 8.67 -9.10
C THR A 249 10.91 9.12 -10.47
N SER A 250 11.08 10.41 -10.78
CA SER A 250 10.75 11.04 -12.06
C SER A 250 11.98 11.63 -12.78
N SER A 251 13.10 11.77 -12.07
CA SER A 251 14.37 12.27 -12.58
C SER A 251 15.09 11.26 -13.48
N ARG A 252 15.90 11.76 -14.43
CA ARG A 252 16.73 10.99 -15.38
C ARG A 252 17.99 11.81 -15.65
N GLN A 253 18.97 11.23 -16.34
CA GLN A 253 20.18 11.95 -16.76
C GLN A 253 19.82 13.32 -17.37
N PRO A 254 20.47 14.42 -16.95
CA PRO A 254 21.68 14.50 -16.11
C PRO A 254 21.40 14.78 -14.61
N LEU A 255 20.24 14.43 -14.07
CA LEU A 255 19.89 14.68 -12.66
C LEU A 255 20.28 13.50 -11.77
N PHE A 256 20.94 13.77 -10.64
CA PHE A 256 21.41 12.75 -9.68
C PHE A 256 21.41 13.32 -8.26
N LEU A 257 21.49 12.48 -7.24
CA LEU A 257 21.44 12.90 -5.83
C LEU A 257 22.80 13.44 -5.37
N GLY A 258 23.85 12.63 -5.45
CA GLY A 258 25.19 12.97 -4.97
C GLY A 258 26.28 12.09 -5.57
N TYR A 259 27.45 12.12 -4.97
CA TYR A 259 28.63 11.33 -5.31
C TYR A 259 28.92 10.31 -4.20
N PRO A 260 29.43 9.11 -4.54
CA PRO A 260 29.84 8.11 -3.57
C PRO A 260 31.09 8.58 -2.82
N MET A 261 31.17 8.30 -1.52
CA MET A 261 32.36 8.69 -0.73
C MET A 261 33.59 7.87 -1.16
N PRO A 262 34.80 8.44 -1.06
CA PRO A 262 36.02 7.68 -1.34
C PRO A 262 36.13 6.54 -0.33
N LYS A 263 36.33 5.30 -0.79
CA LYS A 263 36.68 4.20 0.11
C LYS A 263 37.97 4.57 0.84
N GLN A 264 37.95 4.59 2.18
CA GLN A 264 39.20 4.65 2.94
C GLN A 264 40.07 3.46 2.50
N ALA A 265 41.30 3.73 2.08
CA ALA A 265 42.22 2.67 1.72
C ALA A 265 42.43 1.78 2.95
N ASP A 266 42.07 0.50 2.84
CA ASP A 266 42.32 -0.50 3.87
C ASP A 266 43.80 -0.44 4.25
N SER A 267 44.08 0.00 5.48
CA SER A 267 45.38 -0.24 6.08
C SER A 267 45.51 -1.75 6.28
N PRO A 268 46.55 -2.42 5.76
CA PRO A 268 46.64 -3.87 5.83
C PRO A 268 46.89 -4.28 7.29
N VAL A 269 45.82 -4.69 7.98
CA VAL A 269 45.94 -5.44 9.23
C VAL A 269 46.35 -6.86 8.84
N SER A 270 47.64 -7.16 9.03
CA SER A 270 48.17 -8.51 8.91
C SER A 270 47.64 -9.37 10.05
N VAL A 271 46.57 -10.12 9.78
CA VAL A 271 46.17 -11.24 10.63
C VAL A 271 46.70 -12.52 9.99
N SER A 272 47.75 -13.07 10.58
CA SER A 272 48.27 -14.41 10.27
C SER A 272 47.24 -15.47 10.70
N ILE A 273 46.72 -16.23 9.73
CA ILE A 273 45.95 -17.45 9.98
C ILE A 273 46.92 -18.64 9.90
N PRO A 274 46.97 -19.54 10.90
CA PRO A 274 47.79 -20.74 10.82
C PRO A 274 47.24 -21.73 9.79
N ASP A 275 48.15 -22.24 8.95
CA ASP A 275 47.94 -23.39 8.08
C ASP A 275 47.42 -24.59 8.88
N GLN A 276 46.26 -25.13 8.47
CA GLN A 276 45.95 -26.56 8.38
C GLN A 276 44.43 -26.70 8.26
N PHE A 277 43.93 -27.05 7.07
CA PHE A 277 43.06 -28.23 6.89
C PHE A 277 42.99 -28.56 5.41
N ASN A 278 43.41 -29.79 5.12
CA ASN A 278 43.73 -30.31 3.80
C ASN A 278 42.52 -30.43 2.87
N ALA A 279 42.84 -30.26 1.59
CA ALA A 279 42.09 -30.74 0.45
C ALA A 279 41.91 -32.26 0.54
N ASP A 280 40.67 -32.72 0.48
CA ASP A 280 40.27 -34.03 -0.03
C ASP A 280 38.74 -34.02 -0.12
N PHE A 281 38.21 -33.78 -1.33
CA PHE A 281 36.96 -34.34 -1.88
C PHE A 281 36.61 -33.64 -3.21
N LEU A 282 37.42 -33.88 -4.23
CA LEU A 282 37.06 -33.66 -5.64
C LEU A 282 37.62 -34.84 -6.45
N LYS A 283 36.75 -35.79 -6.81
CA LYS A 283 36.83 -36.63 -8.02
C LYS A 283 35.62 -37.57 -8.13
N GLN A 284 35.23 -37.83 -9.38
CA GLN A 284 34.16 -38.69 -9.91
C GLN A 284 32.79 -37.97 -10.03
N ASP A 285 32.19 -37.77 -11.21
CA ASP A 285 32.26 -38.51 -12.49
C ASP A 285 32.17 -37.59 -13.72
N GLU A 286 32.92 -37.94 -14.76
CA GLU A 286 32.75 -37.53 -16.17
C GLU A 286 31.97 -38.61 -16.93
N ASP A 287 31.28 -38.15 -17.98
CA ASP A 287 30.81 -38.84 -19.20
C ASP A 287 29.28 -38.84 -19.38
N VAL A 288 28.79 -38.01 -20.32
CA VAL A 288 28.41 -38.44 -21.68
C VAL A 288 28.31 -37.21 -22.58
N ASP A 289 29.17 -37.21 -23.58
CA ASP A 289 29.29 -36.26 -24.67
C ASP A 289 28.22 -36.46 -25.76
N MET A 290 28.23 -35.56 -26.77
CA MET A 290 27.82 -35.80 -28.17
C MET A 290 26.44 -35.28 -28.64
N PHE A 291 26.38 -34.06 -29.18
CA PHE A 291 26.30 -33.81 -30.64
C PHE A 291 26.29 -32.30 -30.98
N LEU A 292 27.17 -31.91 -31.91
CA LEU A 292 27.47 -30.55 -32.37
C LEU A 292 26.86 -30.25 -33.76
N HIS A 293 26.54 -28.96 -34.00
CA HIS A 293 26.67 -28.19 -35.26
C HIS A 293 25.75 -28.59 -36.44
N SER A 294 25.32 -27.77 -37.41
CA SER A 294 25.53 -26.39 -37.91
C SER A 294 24.33 -26.12 -38.87
N GLU A 295 23.90 -24.91 -39.25
CA GLU A 295 24.39 -24.20 -40.45
C GLU A 295 23.56 -22.92 -40.71
N LYS A 296 24.15 -22.02 -41.50
CA LYS A 296 23.71 -20.68 -41.89
C LYS A 296 23.27 -20.66 -43.37
N GLN A 297 22.41 -19.68 -43.72
CA GLN A 297 22.25 -18.96 -45.01
C GLN A 297 21.34 -19.49 -46.14
N ASN A 298 20.32 -18.68 -46.52
CA ASN A 298 20.10 -18.03 -47.84
C ASN A 298 18.81 -17.15 -47.79
N ARG A 299 18.84 -15.82 -48.08
CA ARG A 299 18.58 -15.11 -49.38
C ARG A 299 17.23 -15.51 -50.04
N LEU A 300 16.39 -14.69 -50.67
CA LEU A 300 16.10 -13.24 -50.89
C LEU A 300 14.85 -13.23 -51.85
N HIS A 301 14.22 -12.07 -52.09
CA HIS A 301 13.12 -11.76 -53.04
C HIS A 301 11.69 -12.11 -52.62
N ASP A 302 10.63 -11.40 -53.02
CA ASP A 302 10.34 -10.00 -53.33
C ASP A 302 8.82 -9.97 -53.64
N ASN A 303 8.18 -8.83 -53.39
CA ASN A 303 7.04 -8.23 -54.11
C ASN A 303 5.70 -7.95 -53.38
N GLU A 304 5.49 -6.63 -53.25
CA GLU A 304 4.33 -5.82 -53.68
C GLU A 304 3.21 -5.38 -52.70
N PHE A 305 2.88 -4.10 -52.88
CA PHE A 305 2.25 -3.04 -52.04
C PHE A 305 0.73 -2.86 -52.36
N PRO A 306 0.02 -1.74 -52.02
CA PRO A 306 -0.15 -0.96 -50.76
C PRO A 306 -1.64 -0.63 -50.42
N THR A 307 -1.94 -0.04 -49.24
CA THR A 307 -2.80 1.18 -49.15
C THR A 307 -2.75 1.88 -47.77
N LYS A 308 -2.09 3.04 -47.76
CA LYS A 308 -2.37 4.33 -47.06
C LYS A 308 -3.06 4.34 -45.68
N ARG A 309 -2.32 4.76 -44.65
CA ARG A 309 -2.62 5.99 -43.87
C ARG A 309 -1.37 6.52 -43.18
N ALA A 310 -0.98 7.72 -43.58
CA ALA A 310 0.22 8.43 -43.16
C ALA A 310 0.04 9.18 -41.83
N ASN A 311 1.19 9.54 -41.25
CA ASN A 311 1.47 10.59 -40.26
C ASN A 311 1.56 10.19 -38.78
N LEU A 312 2.72 9.65 -38.40
CA LEU A 312 3.44 9.94 -37.14
C LEU A 312 4.87 9.36 -37.22
N ALA A 313 5.71 9.95 -38.07
CA ALA A 313 7.12 9.61 -38.19
C ALA A 313 7.97 10.87 -37.98
N ASN A 314 8.44 11.07 -36.75
CA ASN A 314 9.70 11.78 -36.47
C ASN A 314 10.23 11.55 -35.03
N THR A 315 10.19 10.29 -34.58
CA THR A 315 10.88 9.85 -33.35
C THR A 315 11.85 8.68 -33.60
N GLY A 316 12.12 8.37 -34.88
CA GLY A 316 12.89 7.21 -35.30
C GLY A 316 14.42 7.34 -35.21
N GLU A 317 14.97 8.55 -35.22
CA GLU A 317 16.44 8.73 -35.27
C GLU A 317 17.13 8.81 -33.90
N TYR A 318 16.41 9.09 -32.81
CA TYR A 318 17.02 9.12 -31.47
C TYR A 318 17.25 7.74 -30.84
N ARG A 319 16.67 6.67 -31.41
CA ARG A 319 16.82 5.30 -30.88
C ARG A 319 18.08 4.56 -31.33
N LYS A 320 18.88 5.14 -32.24
CA LYS A 320 20.11 4.52 -32.76
C LYS A 320 21.40 4.96 -32.06
N ILE A 321 21.37 5.97 -31.17
CA ILE A 321 22.59 6.54 -30.55
C ILE A 321 22.87 6.01 -29.13
N ILE A 322 21.95 5.28 -28.50
CA ILE A 322 22.19 4.74 -27.15
C ILE A 322 21.88 3.25 -27.14
N GLY A 323 22.86 2.43 -26.75
CA GLY A 323 22.77 0.98 -26.58
C GLY A 323 21.84 0.54 -25.44
N LEU A 324 20.57 0.97 -25.48
CA LEU A 324 19.52 0.71 -24.49
C LEU A 324 18.90 -0.69 -24.58
N LYS A 325 19.50 -1.65 -25.31
CA LYS A 325 18.90 -2.98 -25.50
C LYS A 325 19.03 -3.93 -24.30
N ASN A 326 19.89 -3.62 -23.31
CA ASN A 326 20.24 -4.59 -22.25
C ASN A 326 20.09 -4.07 -20.80
N LEU A 327 19.44 -2.93 -20.55
CA LEU A 327 19.13 -2.52 -19.18
C LEU A 327 17.96 -3.37 -18.65
N LYS A 328 18.25 -4.26 -17.68
CA LYS A 328 17.21 -4.96 -16.92
C LYS A 328 16.26 -3.89 -16.34
N PRO A 329 14.92 -4.05 -16.44
CA PRO A 329 13.99 -3.10 -15.82
C PRO A 329 14.28 -2.97 -14.32
N SER A 330 14.14 -1.76 -13.76
CA SER A 330 14.22 -1.52 -12.31
C SER A 330 13.26 -2.45 -11.54
N PRO A 331 13.54 -2.92 -10.32
CA PRO A 331 12.60 -3.67 -9.48
C PRO A 331 11.24 -2.98 -9.32
N ALA A 332 11.14 -1.66 -9.22
CA ALA A 332 9.86 -0.96 -9.20
C ALA A 332 9.10 -1.06 -10.54
N ARG A 333 9.83 -0.97 -11.66
CA ARG A 333 9.27 -1.24 -12.98
C ARG A 333 8.94 -2.71 -13.17
N ARG A 334 9.72 -3.64 -12.61
CA ARG A 334 9.44 -5.08 -12.58
C ARG A 334 8.22 -5.38 -11.73
N ARG A 335 8.03 -4.75 -10.57
CA ARG A 335 6.81 -4.87 -9.74
C ARG A 335 5.62 -4.27 -10.46
N SER A 336 5.73 -3.08 -11.05
CA SER A 336 4.66 -2.49 -11.87
C SER A 336 4.32 -3.38 -13.09
N GLU A 337 5.32 -3.89 -13.79
CA GLU A 337 5.17 -4.85 -14.89
C GLU A 337 4.61 -6.20 -14.38
N ALA A 338 4.98 -6.65 -13.19
CA ALA A 338 4.48 -7.85 -12.53
C ALA A 338 3.03 -7.67 -12.08
N PHE A 339 2.63 -6.51 -11.56
CA PHE A 339 1.24 -6.15 -11.28
C PHE A 339 0.40 -6.15 -12.56
N VAL A 340 0.91 -5.57 -13.64
CA VAL A 340 0.25 -5.61 -14.97
C VAL A 340 0.17 -7.03 -15.50
N LYS A 341 1.24 -7.82 -15.34
CA LYS A 341 1.31 -9.23 -15.77
C LYS A 341 0.38 -10.11 -14.94
N LEU A 342 0.30 -9.89 -13.62
CA LEU A 342 -0.59 -10.57 -12.69
C LEU A 342 -2.04 -10.30 -13.06
N THR A 343 -2.45 -9.04 -13.12
CA THR A 343 -3.84 -8.65 -13.43
C THR A 343 -4.27 -9.06 -14.85
N SER A 344 -3.36 -9.01 -15.82
CA SER A 344 -3.62 -9.54 -17.16
C SER A 344 -3.68 -11.08 -17.20
N SER A 345 -2.96 -11.77 -16.31
CA SER A 345 -2.98 -13.23 -16.19
C SER A 345 -4.20 -13.74 -15.45
N LEU A 346 -4.78 -12.98 -14.51
CA LEU A 346 -6.08 -13.31 -13.88
C LEU A 346 -7.17 -13.54 -14.93
N ASN A 347 -7.09 -12.84 -16.06
CA ASN A 347 -8.03 -12.95 -17.18
C ASN A 347 -7.79 -14.17 -18.09
N LYS A 348 -6.65 -14.84 -17.97
CA LYS A 348 -6.29 -16.03 -18.73
C LYS A 348 -6.61 -17.21 -17.81
N ASN A 349 -7.37 -18.21 -18.28
CA ASN A 349 -7.74 -19.36 -17.44
C ASN A 349 -6.55 -20.28 -17.14
N ARG A 350 -5.59 -19.80 -16.34
CA ARG A 350 -4.31 -20.44 -16.02
C ARG A 350 -3.89 -20.13 -14.59
N VAL A 351 -3.26 -21.12 -13.96
CA VAL A 351 -2.66 -20.97 -12.64
C VAL A 351 -1.56 -19.92 -12.71
N ILE A 352 -1.60 -18.99 -11.76
CA ILE A 352 -0.59 -17.95 -11.61
C ILE A 352 0.58 -18.56 -10.84
N PRO A 353 1.82 -18.49 -11.37
CA PRO A 353 2.96 -19.10 -10.72
C PRO A 353 3.41 -18.29 -9.50
N ASP A 354 3.90 -18.99 -8.47
CA ASP A 354 4.28 -18.38 -7.18
C ASP A 354 5.35 -17.29 -7.34
N ASN A 355 6.30 -17.46 -8.26
CA ASN A 355 7.30 -16.43 -8.54
C ASN A 355 6.71 -15.07 -8.96
N LEU A 356 5.58 -15.06 -9.67
CA LEU A 356 4.89 -13.82 -10.03
C LEU A 356 4.14 -13.22 -8.82
N LEU A 357 3.70 -14.06 -7.89
CA LEU A 357 3.09 -13.62 -6.63
C LEU A 357 4.14 -13.04 -5.67
N ASP A 358 5.33 -13.63 -5.64
CA ASP A 358 6.50 -13.14 -4.89
C ASP A 358 6.99 -11.80 -5.45
N GLU A 359 7.08 -11.68 -6.78
CA GLU A 359 7.43 -10.41 -7.45
C GLU A 359 6.46 -9.27 -7.10
N VAL A 360 5.18 -9.58 -6.86
CA VAL A 360 4.16 -8.61 -6.42
C VAL A 360 4.15 -8.45 -4.88
N GLY A 361 4.78 -9.36 -4.14
CA GLY A 361 4.84 -9.38 -2.68
C GLY A 361 3.50 -9.71 -2.04
N ILE A 362 2.79 -10.71 -2.57
CA ILE A 362 1.47 -11.16 -2.04
C ILE A 362 1.38 -12.68 -1.88
N ASN A 363 2.48 -13.42 -2.10
CA ASN A 363 2.43 -14.89 -2.11
C ASN A 363 2.02 -15.45 -0.74
N GLU A 364 2.58 -14.94 0.35
CA GLU A 364 2.23 -15.39 1.70
C GLU A 364 0.75 -15.20 2.01
N GLU A 365 0.18 -14.03 1.68
CA GLU A 365 -1.26 -13.75 1.81
C GLU A 365 -2.09 -14.72 0.98
N VAL A 366 -1.66 -15.00 -0.26
CA VAL A 366 -2.35 -15.94 -1.15
C VAL A 366 -2.34 -17.36 -0.57
N GLN A 367 -1.20 -17.85 -0.09
CA GLN A 367 -1.10 -19.18 0.51
C GLN A 367 -1.92 -19.27 1.80
N ARG A 368 -1.90 -18.21 2.62
CA ARG A 368 -2.72 -18.10 3.84
C ARG A 368 -4.22 -18.17 3.51
N ASN A 369 -4.66 -17.42 2.50
CA ASN A 369 -6.05 -17.41 2.02
C ASN A 369 -6.48 -18.77 1.48
N LEU A 370 -5.62 -19.44 0.70
CA LEU A 370 -5.88 -20.78 0.17
C LEU A 370 -5.99 -21.82 1.28
N LYS A 371 -5.08 -21.80 2.26
CA LYS A 371 -5.10 -22.72 3.42
C LYS A 371 -6.38 -22.54 4.23
N THR A 372 -6.72 -21.29 4.54
CA THR A 372 -7.91 -20.95 5.35
C THR A 372 -9.20 -21.32 4.63
N SER A 373 -9.28 -21.03 3.32
CA SER A 373 -10.40 -21.46 2.48
C SER A 373 -10.56 -22.98 2.52
N ARG A 374 -9.49 -23.76 2.30
CA ARG A 374 -9.55 -25.24 2.32
C ARG A 374 -9.96 -25.84 3.66
N ALA A 375 -9.50 -25.26 4.77
CA ALA A 375 -9.83 -25.75 6.12
C ALA A 375 -11.34 -25.74 6.39
N SER A 376 -12.05 -24.83 5.71
CA SER A 376 -13.47 -24.62 5.92
C SER A 376 -14.36 -25.49 5.02
N HIS A 377 -13.80 -26.28 4.08
CA HIS A 377 -14.54 -27.20 3.21
C HIS A 377 -15.20 -28.37 3.95
N SER A 378 -14.75 -28.68 5.17
CA SER A 378 -15.27 -29.78 5.99
C SER A 378 -16.54 -29.42 6.77
N LEU A 379 -16.94 -28.14 6.78
CA LEU A 379 -18.07 -27.65 7.56
C LEU A 379 -19.42 -28.16 7.02
N GLN A 380 -20.31 -28.57 7.93
CA GLN A 380 -21.58 -29.22 7.62
C GLN A 380 -22.79 -28.33 7.95
N PHE A 381 -22.82 -27.11 7.43
CA PHE A 381 -23.98 -26.20 7.52
C PHE A 381 -24.11 -25.33 6.25
N MET A 382 -25.28 -24.76 6.04
CA MET A 382 -25.60 -24.02 4.82
C MET A 382 -25.17 -22.55 4.86
N THR A 383 -25.31 -21.89 6.02
CA THR A 383 -25.00 -20.46 6.19
C THR A 383 -24.27 -20.23 7.50
N GLY A 384 -23.18 -19.44 7.49
CA GLY A 384 -22.47 -19.10 8.71
C GLY A 384 -21.07 -18.54 8.48
N TYR A 385 -20.24 -18.59 9.53
CA TYR A 385 -18.85 -18.14 9.47
C TYR A 385 -17.87 -19.17 10.03
N TYR A 386 -16.68 -19.19 9.44
CA TYR A 386 -15.48 -19.81 9.97
C TYR A 386 -14.44 -18.72 10.24
N ILE A 387 -14.02 -18.59 11.48
CA ILE A 387 -13.11 -17.55 11.95
C ILE A 387 -11.81 -18.21 12.39
N THR A 388 -10.68 -17.61 12.00
CA THR A 388 -9.34 -18.03 12.40
C THR A 388 -8.57 -16.88 13.04
N GLY A 389 -7.68 -17.20 13.97
CA GLY A 389 -6.79 -16.23 14.62
C GLY A 389 -7.44 -15.39 15.71
N ALA A 390 -8.72 -15.64 16.04
CA ALA A 390 -9.38 -15.02 17.18
C ALA A 390 -10.47 -15.90 17.78
N GLU A 391 -10.67 -15.73 19.09
CA GLU A 391 -11.79 -16.30 19.81
C GLU A 391 -13.01 -15.39 19.74
N VAL A 392 -14.15 -15.96 19.34
CA VAL A 392 -15.44 -15.27 19.36
C VAL A 392 -16.09 -15.46 20.73
N THR A 393 -16.42 -14.35 21.38
CA THR A 393 -17.10 -14.35 22.68
C THR A 393 -18.61 -14.29 22.56
N GLN A 394 -19.11 -13.59 21.54
CA GLN A 394 -20.54 -13.38 21.35
C GLN A 394 -20.88 -13.11 19.88
N VAL A 395 -22.07 -13.53 19.46
CA VAL A 395 -22.64 -13.21 18.15
C VAL A 395 -24.08 -12.76 18.36
N LEU A 396 -24.42 -11.56 17.92
CA LEU A 396 -25.75 -10.97 18.11
C LEU A 396 -26.49 -10.85 16.78
N ASP A 397 -27.76 -11.24 16.77
CA ASP A 397 -28.73 -10.84 15.75
C ASP A 397 -29.46 -9.53 16.15
N CYS A 398 -30.31 -8.99 15.27
CA CYS A 398 -31.00 -7.72 15.55
C CYS A 398 -32.05 -7.81 16.66
N SER A 399 -32.35 -9.01 17.18
CA SER A 399 -33.22 -9.16 18.36
C SER A 399 -32.42 -9.16 19.67
N GLY A 400 -31.10 -9.01 19.59
CA GLY A 400 -30.18 -9.13 20.72
C GLY A 400 -30.00 -10.57 21.19
N ARG A 401 -30.51 -11.56 20.46
CA ARG A 401 -30.32 -12.97 20.78
C ARG A 401 -28.89 -13.36 20.47
N SER A 402 -28.23 -13.99 21.44
CA SER A 402 -26.92 -14.59 21.24
C SER A 402 -27.05 -15.86 20.41
N LEU A 403 -26.37 -15.92 19.27
CA LEU A 403 -26.35 -17.09 18.39
C LEU A 403 -25.33 -18.13 18.85
N SER A 404 -25.51 -19.38 18.43
CA SER A 404 -24.64 -20.49 18.82
C SER A 404 -23.22 -20.35 18.23
N ILE A 405 -22.21 -20.52 19.08
CA ILE A 405 -20.79 -20.50 18.72
C ILE A 405 -20.19 -21.86 19.06
N GLN A 406 -19.49 -22.47 18.11
CA GLN A 406 -18.72 -23.69 18.32
C GLN A 406 -17.24 -23.35 18.17
N THR A 407 -16.48 -23.41 19.26
CA THR A 407 -15.03 -23.20 19.23
C THR A 407 -14.35 -24.50 18.83
N ILE A 408 -13.51 -24.45 17.80
CA ILE A 408 -12.71 -25.59 17.33
C ILE A 408 -11.26 -25.29 17.69
N ASP A 409 -10.65 -26.17 18.48
CA ASP A 409 -9.21 -26.17 18.79
C ASP A 409 -8.69 -24.94 19.59
N HIS A 410 -8.49 -25.13 20.90
CA HIS A 410 -7.78 -24.23 21.83
C HIS A 410 -7.88 -22.70 21.57
N ALA A 411 -9.08 -22.19 21.28
CA ALA A 411 -9.41 -20.76 21.14
C ALA A 411 -8.88 -20.00 19.88
N LEU A 412 -8.32 -20.70 18.88
CA LEU A 412 -7.84 -20.04 17.65
C LEU A 412 -8.80 -20.17 16.45
N HIS A 413 -9.80 -21.04 16.52
CA HIS A 413 -10.82 -21.15 15.49
C HIS A 413 -12.23 -21.14 16.09
N SER A 414 -13.13 -20.41 15.44
CA SER A 414 -14.55 -20.35 15.83
C SER A 414 -15.43 -20.64 14.63
N VAL A 415 -16.47 -21.44 14.84
CA VAL A 415 -17.53 -21.72 13.88
C VAL A 415 -18.82 -21.11 14.39
N ILE A 416 -19.48 -20.36 13.52
CA ILE A 416 -20.78 -19.75 13.80
C ILE A 416 -21.77 -20.34 12.80
N ASN A 417 -22.72 -21.14 13.26
CA ASN A 417 -23.82 -21.63 12.45
C ASN A 417 -24.98 -20.62 12.50
N LEU A 418 -25.40 -20.12 11.34
CA LEU A 418 -26.44 -19.09 11.21
C LEU A 418 -27.75 -19.63 10.62
N GLU A 419 -27.94 -20.95 10.52
CA GLU A 419 -29.18 -21.53 9.98
C GLU A 419 -30.43 -21.08 10.74
N GLU A 420 -30.35 -20.95 12.07
CA GLU A 420 -31.44 -20.45 12.92
C GLU A 420 -31.71 -18.94 12.75
N ALA A 421 -30.75 -18.19 12.22
CA ALA A 421 -30.90 -16.78 11.89
C ALA A 421 -31.51 -16.57 10.49
N THR A 422 -31.36 -17.53 9.58
CA THR A 422 -31.72 -17.38 8.15
C THR A 422 -33.21 -17.46 7.79
N VAL A 423 -34.13 -17.49 8.76
CA VAL A 423 -35.56 -17.71 8.45
C VAL A 423 -36.34 -16.41 8.18
N ARG A 424 -35.87 -15.24 8.63
CA ARG A 424 -36.38 -13.89 8.26
C ARG A 424 -35.28 -12.83 8.41
N ALA A 425 -35.43 -11.67 7.74
CA ALA A 425 -34.61 -10.47 7.98
C ALA A 425 -34.51 -10.23 9.51
N PRO A 426 -33.30 -9.98 10.05
CA PRO A 426 -32.21 -9.15 9.53
C PRO A 426 -31.11 -9.92 8.78
N TYR A 427 -30.39 -9.19 7.91
CA TYR A 427 -29.25 -9.73 7.15
C TYR A 427 -27.88 -9.33 7.69
N SER A 428 -27.81 -8.69 8.87
CA SER A 428 -26.56 -8.33 9.53
C SER A 428 -26.41 -9.09 10.84
N VAL A 429 -25.17 -9.36 11.26
CA VAL A 429 -24.82 -9.83 12.60
C VAL A 429 -23.67 -9.02 13.16
N ILE A 430 -23.63 -8.86 14.48
CA ILE A 430 -22.47 -8.34 15.20
C ILE A 430 -21.70 -9.53 15.77
N ILE A 431 -20.42 -9.64 15.44
CA ILE A 431 -19.50 -10.65 15.98
C ILE A 431 -18.52 -9.95 16.90
N MET A 432 -18.44 -10.41 18.15
CA MET A 432 -17.55 -9.86 19.18
C MET A 432 -16.41 -10.83 19.47
N PHE A 433 -15.20 -10.28 19.55
CA PHE A 433 -13.97 -11.02 19.81
C PHE A 433 -13.49 -10.79 21.24
N ARG A 434 -12.77 -11.77 21.79
CA ARG A 434 -12.18 -11.68 23.15
C ARG A 434 -11.23 -10.48 23.32
N THR A 435 -10.63 -10.00 22.24
CA THR A 435 -9.76 -8.82 22.19
C THR A 435 -10.47 -7.50 22.50
N GLY A 436 -11.79 -7.50 22.70
CA GLY A 436 -12.56 -6.28 22.94
C GLY A 436 -12.94 -5.54 21.64
N THR A 437 -12.81 -6.22 20.50
CA THR A 437 -13.16 -5.71 19.18
C THR A 437 -14.41 -6.42 18.64
N MET A 438 -15.10 -5.80 17.69
CA MET A 438 -16.25 -6.38 17.01
C MET A 438 -16.28 -6.04 15.53
N ALA A 439 -17.06 -6.81 14.76
CA ALA A 439 -17.34 -6.54 13.36
C ALA A 439 -18.83 -6.73 13.05
N VAL A 440 -19.33 -5.94 12.11
CA VAL A 440 -20.69 -6.06 11.58
C VAL A 440 -20.60 -6.72 10.22
N LEU A 441 -21.20 -7.90 10.06
CA LEU A 441 -21.06 -8.71 8.84
C LEU A 441 -22.40 -9.18 8.27
N PRO A 442 -22.48 -9.43 6.94
CA PRO A 442 -23.72 -9.82 6.28
C PRO A 442 -23.98 -11.33 6.33
N ILE A 443 -25.18 -11.73 6.75
CA ILE A 443 -25.68 -13.10 6.61
C ILE A 443 -25.97 -13.37 5.12
N MET A 444 -25.03 -14.02 4.45
CA MET A 444 -25.15 -14.41 3.05
C MET A 444 -25.79 -15.80 2.94
N SER A 445 -27.10 -15.87 2.74
CA SER A 445 -27.85 -17.14 2.68
C SER A 445 -27.25 -18.13 1.67
N GLY A 446 -26.89 -19.33 2.13
CA GLY A 446 -26.27 -20.36 1.31
C GLY A 446 -24.76 -20.22 1.12
N TYR A 447 -24.12 -19.29 1.83
CA TYR A 447 -22.68 -19.09 1.86
C TYR A 447 -22.11 -19.26 3.27
N ILE A 448 -20.87 -19.73 3.32
CA ILE A 448 -20.07 -19.72 4.54
C ILE A 448 -18.96 -18.69 4.35
N GLY A 449 -18.98 -17.66 5.20
CA GLY A 449 -17.92 -16.67 5.28
C GLY A 449 -16.68 -17.25 5.97
N THR A 450 -15.50 -16.86 5.50
CA THR A 450 -14.21 -17.22 6.09
C THR A 450 -13.49 -15.95 6.47
N ILE A 451 -13.15 -15.82 7.74
CA ILE A 451 -12.62 -14.60 8.34
C ILE A 451 -11.26 -14.90 8.95
N GLY A 452 -10.23 -14.18 8.52
CA GLY A 452 -8.94 -14.14 9.19
C GLY A 452 -8.86 -12.93 10.11
N VAL A 453 -8.49 -13.17 11.37
CA VAL A 453 -8.31 -12.14 12.39
C VAL A 453 -6.87 -12.17 12.88
N THR A 454 -6.27 -10.99 13.03
CA THR A 454 -4.94 -10.81 13.62
C THR A 454 -5.00 -9.62 14.56
N ASP A 455 -4.57 -9.79 15.80
CA ASP A 455 -4.62 -8.75 16.85
C ASP A 455 -6.01 -8.12 17.02
N GLY A 456 -7.07 -8.92 16.85
CA GLY A 456 -8.45 -8.46 16.94
C GLY A 456 -8.96 -7.69 15.72
N LEU A 457 -8.16 -7.55 14.66
CA LEU A 457 -8.51 -6.88 13.41
C LEU A 457 -8.84 -7.88 12.30
N ILE A 458 -9.90 -7.62 11.54
CA ILE A 458 -10.22 -8.44 10.37
C ILE A 458 -9.25 -8.09 9.24
N ASN A 459 -8.41 -9.06 8.87
CA ASN A 459 -7.48 -8.93 7.75
C ASN A 459 -8.11 -9.42 6.43
N THR A 460 -8.96 -10.44 6.50
CA THR A 460 -9.51 -11.13 5.34
C THR A 460 -10.95 -11.54 5.60
N LEU A 461 -11.80 -11.34 4.60
CA LEU A 461 -13.14 -11.89 4.53
C LEU A 461 -13.36 -12.40 3.12
N THR A 462 -13.79 -13.65 3.00
CA THR A 462 -14.20 -14.28 1.74
C THR A 462 -15.46 -15.09 1.99
N PHE A 463 -16.28 -15.30 0.95
CA PHE A 463 -17.44 -16.17 1.03
C PHE A 463 -17.29 -17.33 0.08
N ARG A 464 -17.76 -18.51 0.51
CA ARG A 464 -17.89 -19.67 -0.37
C ARG A 464 -19.32 -20.17 -0.34
N ILE A 465 -19.79 -20.69 -1.46
CA ILE A 465 -21.07 -21.40 -1.52
C ILE A 465 -20.97 -22.68 -0.69
N SER A 466 -21.94 -22.93 0.20
CA SER A 466 -21.98 -24.18 0.97
C SER A 466 -22.17 -25.39 0.04
N ARG A 467 -21.57 -26.52 0.40
CA ARG A 467 -21.77 -27.82 -0.29
C ARG A 467 -23.23 -28.28 -0.27
N LEU A 468 -23.99 -27.81 0.70
CA LEU A 468 -25.40 -28.10 0.85
C LEU A 468 -26.28 -27.22 -0.05
N ASN A 469 -25.72 -26.18 -0.67
CA ASN A 469 -26.45 -25.29 -1.57
C ASN A 469 -26.74 -26.01 -2.91
N PRO A 470 -28.00 -26.04 -3.40
CA PRO A 470 -28.34 -26.68 -4.68
C PRO A 470 -27.55 -26.16 -5.88
N LEU A 471 -27.09 -24.89 -5.83
CA LEU A 471 -26.27 -24.30 -6.89
C LEU A 471 -24.84 -24.83 -6.90
N TYR A 472 -24.36 -25.43 -5.80
CA TYR A 472 -23.00 -25.92 -5.64
C TYR A 472 -22.58 -26.87 -6.78
N GLU A 473 -23.39 -27.89 -7.08
CA GLU A 473 -23.07 -28.88 -8.13
C GLU A 473 -23.09 -28.28 -9.55
N SER A 474 -23.94 -27.28 -9.79
CA SER A 474 -23.95 -26.57 -11.08
C SER A 474 -22.70 -25.71 -11.30
N LEU A 475 -22.11 -25.21 -10.21
CA LEU A 475 -20.95 -24.32 -10.21
C LEU A 475 -19.62 -25.10 -10.10
N ARG A 476 -19.66 -26.33 -9.57
CA ARG A 476 -18.54 -27.29 -9.50
C ARG A 476 -18.00 -27.74 -10.87
N ARG A 477 -18.78 -27.55 -11.95
CA ARG A 477 -18.43 -28.02 -13.31
C ARG A 477 -17.33 -27.19 -14.00
N GLY A 478 -16.73 -26.20 -13.34
CA GLY A 478 -15.56 -25.42 -13.81
C GLY A 478 -14.35 -25.57 -12.88
N TYR A 479 -13.16 -25.19 -13.36
CA TYR A 479 -11.85 -25.30 -12.69
C TYR A 479 -11.82 -24.70 -11.25
N GLN A 480 -12.29 -25.45 -10.25
CA GLN A 480 -12.35 -25.04 -8.83
C GLN A 480 -11.01 -24.50 -8.30
N PRO A 481 -9.84 -25.15 -8.55
CA PRO A 481 -8.57 -24.66 -8.01
C PRO A 481 -8.16 -23.30 -8.59
N LEU A 482 -8.53 -23.03 -9.85
CA LEU A 482 -8.21 -21.77 -10.52
C LEU A 482 -9.06 -20.61 -9.96
N ILE A 483 -10.33 -20.88 -9.67
CA ILE A 483 -11.24 -19.90 -9.06
C ILE A 483 -10.78 -19.59 -7.63
N GLU A 484 -10.48 -20.61 -6.84
CA GLU A 484 -9.94 -20.45 -5.49
C GLU A 484 -8.62 -19.65 -5.50
N GLN A 485 -7.73 -19.91 -6.46
CA GLN A 485 -6.50 -19.13 -6.60
C GLN A 485 -6.77 -17.66 -6.96
N ARG A 486 -7.70 -17.37 -7.87
CA ARG A 486 -8.07 -15.99 -8.22
C ARG A 486 -8.69 -15.25 -7.04
N GLN A 487 -9.58 -15.91 -6.29
CA GLN A 487 -10.18 -15.37 -5.07
C GLN A 487 -9.11 -15.01 -4.05
N ALA A 488 -8.18 -15.94 -3.78
CA ALA A 488 -7.08 -15.73 -2.86
C ALA A 488 -6.19 -14.55 -3.27
N ILE A 489 -5.90 -14.40 -4.58
CA ILE A 489 -5.11 -13.28 -5.12
C ILE A 489 -5.85 -11.94 -4.98
N VAL A 490 -7.14 -11.88 -5.33
CA VAL A 490 -7.91 -10.63 -5.21
C VAL A 490 -8.04 -10.22 -3.74
N ALA A 491 -8.30 -11.17 -2.83
CA ALA A 491 -8.34 -10.92 -1.40
C ALA A 491 -6.97 -10.47 -0.85
N ALA A 492 -5.87 -11.07 -1.30
CA ALA A 492 -4.52 -10.69 -0.92
C ALA A 492 -4.19 -9.25 -1.37
N LEU A 493 -4.52 -8.88 -2.61
CA LEU A 493 -4.33 -7.53 -3.13
C LEU A 493 -5.14 -6.48 -2.35
N ALA A 494 -6.33 -6.83 -1.87
CA ALA A 494 -7.14 -5.93 -1.05
C ALA A 494 -6.59 -5.80 0.37
N SER A 495 -6.36 -6.92 1.05
CA SER A 495 -5.87 -6.94 2.45
C SER A 495 -4.48 -6.31 2.64
N SER A 496 -3.65 -6.30 1.60
CA SER A 496 -2.33 -5.64 1.59
C SER A 496 -2.38 -4.14 1.26
N GLY A 497 -3.56 -3.54 1.10
CA GLY A 497 -3.71 -2.13 0.70
C GLY A 497 -3.35 -1.84 -0.76
N LYS A 498 -2.82 -2.85 -1.49
CA LYS A 498 -2.34 -2.75 -2.88
C LYS A 498 -3.46 -2.47 -3.90
N LEU A 499 -4.72 -2.62 -3.50
CA LEU A 499 -5.89 -2.22 -4.30
C LEU A 499 -5.82 -0.75 -4.76
N ARG A 500 -5.35 0.15 -3.87
CA ARG A 500 -5.25 1.60 -4.14
C ARG A 500 -4.11 1.95 -5.09
N LEU A 501 -3.12 1.06 -5.20
CA LEU A 501 -1.93 1.23 -6.02
C LEU A 501 -2.15 0.75 -7.47
N LEU A 502 -3.31 0.15 -7.77
CA LEU A 502 -3.61 -0.34 -9.11
C LEU A 502 -3.80 0.84 -10.08
N GLY A 503 -2.91 0.91 -11.08
CA GLY A 503 -3.14 1.76 -12.25
C GLY A 503 -4.46 1.39 -12.95
N LYS A 504 -5.07 2.37 -13.65
CA LYS A 504 -6.42 2.24 -14.24
C LYS A 504 -6.66 0.94 -15.03
N SER A 505 -5.69 0.54 -15.86
CA SER A 505 -5.79 -0.70 -16.66
C SER A 505 -5.75 -1.97 -15.81
N SER A 506 -4.87 -2.02 -14.80
CA SER A 506 -4.76 -3.13 -13.85
C SER A 506 -6.02 -3.24 -12.99
N ALA A 507 -6.55 -2.11 -12.49
CA ALA A 507 -7.80 -2.04 -11.75
C ALA A 507 -8.97 -2.57 -12.59
N GLN A 508 -9.09 -2.14 -13.85
CA GLN A 508 -10.12 -2.63 -14.77
C GLN A 508 -10.01 -4.13 -15.06
N ASN A 509 -8.78 -4.64 -15.25
CA ASN A 509 -8.53 -6.07 -15.48
C ASN A 509 -8.95 -6.92 -14.28
N MET A 510 -8.59 -6.50 -13.06
CA MET A 510 -8.97 -7.17 -11.82
C MET A 510 -10.48 -7.10 -11.60
N ALA A 511 -11.10 -5.94 -11.83
CA ALA A 511 -12.54 -5.74 -11.69
C ALA A 511 -13.33 -6.67 -12.62
N ARG A 512 -12.85 -6.87 -13.86
CA ARG A 512 -13.50 -7.75 -14.84
C ARG A 512 -13.56 -9.21 -14.38
N VAL A 513 -12.47 -9.72 -13.83
CA VAL A 513 -12.38 -11.09 -13.30
C VAL A 513 -13.26 -11.24 -12.07
N SER A 514 -13.08 -10.34 -11.10
CA SER A 514 -13.82 -10.35 -9.83
C SER A 514 -15.34 -10.26 -10.06
N ARG A 515 -15.76 -9.44 -11.03
CA ARG A 515 -17.17 -9.31 -11.44
C ARG A 515 -17.77 -10.61 -11.99
N ALA A 516 -16.98 -11.41 -12.72
CA ALA A 516 -17.46 -12.67 -13.30
C ALA A 516 -17.76 -13.68 -12.18
N ASP A 517 -16.87 -13.74 -11.19
CA ASP A 517 -16.88 -14.75 -10.13
C ASP A 517 -17.66 -14.32 -8.88
N LYS A 518 -18.26 -13.12 -8.86
CA LYS A 518 -19.02 -12.56 -7.71
C LYS A 518 -20.19 -13.42 -7.19
N HIS A 519 -20.68 -14.35 -8.00
CA HIS A 519 -21.75 -15.27 -7.60
C HIS A 519 -21.21 -16.48 -6.83
N LEU A 520 -19.88 -16.71 -6.87
CA LEU A 520 -19.16 -17.72 -6.10
C LEU A 520 -18.69 -17.16 -4.77
N ASP A 521 -18.29 -15.89 -4.79
CA ASP A 521 -17.88 -15.12 -3.61
C ASP A 521 -18.37 -13.67 -3.74
N PRO A 522 -19.41 -13.27 -2.99
CA PRO A 522 -19.90 -11.90 -2.95
C PRO A 522 -18.85 -10.82 -2.64
N THR A 523 -17.76 -11.13 -1.92
CA THR A 523 -16.69 -10.14 -1.66
C THR A 523 -15.98 -9.72 -2.95
N LEU A 524 -15.91 -10.59 -3.97
CA LEU A 524 -15.39 -10.21 -5.29
C LEU A 524 -16.25 -9.14 -5.97
N GLY A 525 -17.55 -9.10 -5.67
CA GLY A 525 -18.42 -8.02 -6.10
C GLY A 525 -18.07 -6.68 -5.44
N ILE A 526 -17.71 -6.70 -4.16
CA ILE A 526 -17.25 -5.53 -3.40
C ILE A 526 -15.93 -5.02 -3.99
N TYR A 527 -14.92 -5.89 -4.11
CA TYR A 527 -13.62 -5.52 -4.69
C TYR A 527 -13.73 -5.01 -6.13
N ALA A 528 -14.57 -5.64 -6.95
CA ALA A 528 -14.81 -5.18 -8.32
C ALA A 528 -15.44 -3.78 -8.35
N SER A 529 -16.35 -3.49 -7.42
CA SER A 529 -17.00 -2.18 -7.33
C SER A 529 -16.00 -1.08 -7.00
N TYR A 530 -15.15 -1.29 -5.99
CA TYR A 530 -14.07 -0.35 -5.66
C TYR A 530 -13.09 -0.17 -6.82
N ALA A 531 -12.64 -1.27 -7.42
CA ALA A 531 -11.71 -1.22 -8.54
C ALA A 531 -12.28 -0.45 -9.76
N TYR A 532 -13.58 -0.58 -10.04
CA TYR A 532 -14.22 0.22 -11.09
C TYR A 532 -14.29 1.70 -10.74
N VAL A 533 -14.65 2.06 -9.51
CA VAL A 533 -14.71 3.47 -9.08
C VAL A 533 -13.32 4.10 -9.09
N LEU A 534 -12.30 3.42 -8.57
CA LEU A 534 -10.91 3.88 -8.62
C LEU A 534 -10.39 4.04 -10.07
N ALA A 535 -10.89 3.23 -11.00
CA ALA A 535 -10.58 3.38 -12.43
C ALA A 535 -11.37 4.51 -13.13
N GLY A 536 -12.39 5.10 -12.47
CA GLY A 536 -13.29 6.11 -13.03
C GLY A 536 -14.42 5.53 -13.88
N HIS A 537 -14.85 4.30 -13.60
CA HIS A 537 -15.81 3.51 -14.38
C HIS A 537 -17.13 3.28 -13.61
N ASP A 538 -17.79 4.35 -13.17
CA ASP A 538 -18.98 4.27 -12.28
C ASP A 538 -20.15 3.47 -12.87
N ALA A 539 -20.32 3.49 -14.20
CA ALA A 539 -21.34 2.71 -14.88
C ALA A 539 -21.17 1.19 -14.66
N ASN A 540 -19.93 0.72 -14.50
CA ASN A 540 -19.62 -0.68 -14.23
C ASN A 540 -19.95 -1.06 -12.78
N ALA A 541 -19.69 -0.18 -11.81
CA ALA A 541 -20.11 -0.36 -10.42
C ALA A 541 -21.64 -0.43 -10.29
N LYS A 542 -22.37 0.49 -10.94
CA LYS A 542 -23.85 0.45 -11.08
C LYS A 542 -24.35 -0.88 -11.65
N SER A 543 -23.62 -1.45 -12.59
CA SER A 543 -23.97 -2.72 -13.21
C SER A 543 -23.72 -3.94 -12.29
N ILE A 544 -22.77 -3.85 -11.36
CA ILE A 544 -22.60 -4.86 -10.29
C ILE A 544 -23.79 -4.80 -9.33
N LEU A 545 -24.17 -3.61 -8.86
CA LEU A 545 -25.35 -3.40 -8.02
C LEU A 545 -26.61 -4.03 -8.64
N ARG A 546 -26.90 -3.76 -9.91
CA ARG A 546 -28.04 -4.37 -10.63
C ARG A 546 -27.97 -5.89 -10.68
N SER A 547 -26.76 -6.46 -10.71
CA SER A 547 -26.60 -7.92 -10.68
C SER A 547 -27.02 -8.46 -9.30
N PHE A 548 -26.56 -7.86 -8.21
CA PHE A 548 -26.95 -8.25 -6.86
C PHE A 548 -28.45 -8.06 -6.60
N GLN A 549 -29.04 -6.95 -7.07
CA GLN A 549 -30.50 -6.75 -7.01
C GLN A 549 -31.27 -7.88 -7.70
N ARG A 550 -30.81 -8.33 -8.87
CA ARG A 550 -31.42 -9.46 -9.56
C ARG A 550 -31.28 -10.78 -8.79
N TYR A 551 -30.13 -11.03 -8.17
CA TYR A 551 -29.93 -12.21 -7.31
C TYR A 551 -30.86 -12.16 -6.10
N GLN A 552 -30.95 -11.00 -5.44
CA GLN A 552 -31.81 -10.78 -4.28
C GLN A 552 -33.30 -11.06 -4.59
N MET A 553 -33.77 -10.66 -5.78
CA MET A 553 -35.18 -10.88 -6.19
C MET A 553 -35.50 -12.30 -6.69
N ASN A 554 -34.53 -12.99 -7.29
CA ASN A 554 -34.79 -14.23 -8.03
C ASN A 554 -34.39 -15.52 -7.32
N PHE A 555 -33.70 -15.45 -6.18
CA PHE A 555 -33.21 -16.62 -5.45
C PHE A 555 -33.87 -16.73 -4.08
N THR A 556 -34.18 -17.97 -3.68
CA THR A 556 -34.77 -18.30 -2.37
C THR A 556 -33.86 -19.33 -1.69
N PRO A 557 -33.44 -19.11 -0.43
CA PRO A 557 -33.62 -17.89 0.36
C PRO A 557 -32.92 -16.68 -0.27
N SER A 558 -33.51 -15.49 -0.09
CA SER A 558 -32.90 -14.25 -0.58
C SER A 558 -31.60 -13.97 0.19
N SER A 559 -30.63 -13.40 -0.51
CA SER A 559 -29.38 -12.91 0.08
C SER A 559 -29.35 -11.40 0.01
N PRO A 560 -28.75 -10.72 1.00
CA PRO A 560 -28.64 -9.27 0.98
C PRO A 560 -27.70 -8.81 -0.13
N ILE A 561 -27.87 -7.56 -0.52
CA ILE A 561 -26.94 -6.84 -1.37
C ILE A 561 -25.82 -6.30 -0.47
N PRO A 562 -24.53 -6.55 -0.77
CA PRO A 562 -23.44 -5.96 0.00
C PRO A 562 -23.55 -4.42 0.04
N PHE A 563 -23.46 -3.83 1.23
CA PHE A 563 -23.63 -2.39 1.43
C PHE A 563 -22.76 -1.56 0.49
N ASP A 564 -21.47 -1.88 0.41
CA ASP A 564 -20.48 -1.19 -0.43
C ASP A 564 -20.87 -1.21 -1.91
N CYS A 565 -21.48 -2.30 -2.40
CA CYS A 565 -21.99 -2.36 -3.77
C CYS A 565 -23.20 -1.43 -3.96
N GLY A 566 -24.05 -1.29 -2.94
CA GLY A 566 -25.11 -0.28 -2.89
C GLY A 566 -24.54 1.13 -2.93
N LEU A 567 -23.59 1.44 -2.06
CA LEU A 567 -22.94 2.73 -1.94
C LEU A 567 -22.28 3.16 -3.24
N LEU A 568 -21.36 2.34 -3.76
CA LEU A 568 -20.60 2.62 -4.99
C LEU A 568 -21.48 2.57 -6.25
N GLY A 569 -22.60 1.84 -6.19
CA GLY A 569 -23.60 1.82 -7.24
C GLY A 569 -24.57 3.00 -7.20
N GLY A 570 -24.47 3.90 -6.21
CA GLY A 570 -25.35 5.05 -6.04
C GLY A 570 -26.78 4.67 -5.64
N ALA A 571 -26.95 3.60 -4.85
CA ALA A 571 -28.24 3.18 -4.33
C ALA A 571 -28.79 4.13 -3.25
N PHE A 572 -27.90 4.80 -2.52
CA PHE A 572 -28.25 5.67 -1.41
C PHE A 572 -28.21 7.13 -1.88
N GLY A 573 -29.39 7.68 -2.20
CA GLY A 573 -29.56 9.11 -2.48
C GLY A 573 -29.65 9.95 -1.20
N ALA A 574 -29.67 11.28 -1.32
CA ALA A 574 -29.63 12.24 -0.21
C ALA A 574 -30.76 12.12 0.84
N THR A 575 -31.83 11.34 0.57
CA THR A 575 -33.04 11.34 1.42
C THR A 575 -33.63 9.95 1.67
N SER A 576 -32.93 8.86 1.36
CA SER A 576 -33.46 7.50 1.54
C SER A 576 -32.54 6.66 2.43
N ALA A 577 -33.06 6.26 3.60
CA ALA A 577 -32.40 5.27 4.45
C ALA A 577 -32.17 3.96 3.67
N PRO A 578 -31.06 3.22 3.92
CA PRO A 578 -30.82 1.92 3.30
C PRO A 578 -31.98 0.98 3.60
N SER A 579 -32.52 0.30 2.60
CA SER A 579 -33.53 -0.73 2.85
C SER A 579 -32.92 -1.93 3.58
N SER A 580 -33.75 -2.74 4.23
CA SER A 580 -33.35 -4.02 4.86
C SER A 580 -32.82 -5.07 3.86
N HIS A 581 -32.65 -4.72 2.58
CA HIS A 581 -32.02 -5.56 1.57
C HIS A 581 -30.52 -5.38 1.48
N TYR A 582 -29.94 -4.37 2.16
CA TYR A 582 -28.50 -4.13 2.18
C TYR A 582 -27.90 -4.66 3.48
N ALA A 583 -26.78 -5.38 3.38
CA ALA A 583 -26.06 -5.86 4.55
C ALA A 583 -24.54 -5.82 4.34
N PRO A 584 -23.76 -5.56 5.41
CA PRO A 584 -24.24 -5.10 6.71
C PRO A 584 -24.89 -3.71 6.59
N PHE A 585 -25.47 -3.17 7.65
CA PHE A 585 -26.11 -1.83 7.60
C PHE A 585 -25.09 -0.67 7.45
N CYS A 586 -23.81 -0.97 7.28
CA CYS A 586 -22.72 -0.02 7.18
C CYS A 586 -21.67 -0.48 6.13
N PRO A 587 -20.74 0.40 5.72
CA PRO A 587 -19.62 0.00 4.87
C PRO A 587 -18.79 -1.13 5.50
N MET A 588 -18.41 -2.10 4.68
CA MET A 588 -17.58 -3.24 5.07
C MET A 588 -16.08 -2.93 4.96
N MET A 589 -15.69 -2.02 4.06
CA MET A 589 -14.29 -1.66 3.85
C MET A 589 -13.99 -0.24 4.32
N SER A 590 -12.76 -0.03 4.79
CA SER A 590 -12.19 1.29 5.13
C SER A 590 -12.48 2.35 4.07
N LEU A 591 -12.32 1.98 2.80
CA LEU A 591 -12.48 2.90 1.68
C LEU A 591 -13.92 3.41 1.55
N GLY A 592 -14.92 2.61 1.94
CA GLY A 592 -16.33 3.02 1.87
C GLY A 592 -16.67 4.13 2.86
N TRP A 593 -16.04 4.11 4.03
CA TRP A 593 -16.19 5.17 5.03
C TRP A 593 -15.66 6.51 4.54
N SER A 594 -14.63 6.53 3.69
CA SER A 594 -14.07 7.76 3.13
C SER A 594 -15.00 8.51 2.16
N LEU A 595 -16.10 7.88 1.75
CA LEU A 595 -17.10 8.46 0.86
C LEU A 595 -18.17 9.27 1.61
N PHE A 596 -18.18 9.23 2.95
CA PHE A 596 -19.09 10.02 3.78
C PHE A 596 -18.32 11.25 4.31
N ASP A 597 -18.75 12.44 3.88
CA ASP A 597 -18.14 13.72 4.25
C ASP A 597 -18.79 14.31 5.52
N THR A 598 -18.00 15.02 6.34
CA THR A 598 -18.37 15.47 7.71
C THR A 598 -19.22 16.73 7.78
N ASP A 599 -19.46 17.43 6.65
CA ASP A 599 -20.07 18.78 6.65
C ASP A 599 -21.34 18.91 5.82
N THR A 600 -22.00 17.80 5.45
CA THR A 600 -23.31 17.87 4.78
C THR A 600 -24.35 17.03 5.49
N ASP A 601 -25.48 17.65 5.85
CA ASP A 601 -26.74 17.04 6.33
C ASP A 601 -27.36 16.00 5.34
N ASN A 602 -26.60 15.56 4.34
CA ASN A 602 -27.01 14.67 3.26
C ASN A 602 -26.46 13.23 3.41
N SER A 603 -26.00 12.84 4.60
CA SER A 603 -25.57 11.46 4.84
C SER A 603 -26.77 10.52 4.87
N SER A 604 -26.83 9.58 3.93
CA SER A 604 -27.86 8.54 3.85
C SER A 604 -27.76 7.48 4.97
N LEU A 605 -26.73 7.54 5.80
CA LEU A 605 -26.52 6.63 6.93
C LEU A 605 -27.11 7.19 8.23
N PRO A 606 -27.65 6.34 9.12
CA PRO A 606 -28.03 6.73 10.48
C PRO A 606 -26.85 7.35 11.25
N SER A 607 -27.10 8.38 12.07
CA SER A 607 -26.07 9.09 12.83
C SER A 607 -25.25 8.15 13.70
N VAL A 608 -25.89 7.17 14.35
CA VAL A 608 -25.21 6.16 15.18
C VAL A 608 -24.20 5.30 14.39
N VAL A 609 -24.46 5.06 13.10
CA VAL A 609 -23.53 4.32 12.21
C VAL A 609 -22.35 5.21 11.83
N LEU A 610 -22.61 6.49 11.53
CA LEU A 610 -21.56 7.45 11.25
C LEU A 610 -20.67 7.66 12.47
N ASP A 611 -21.27 7.81 13.65
CA ASP A 611 -20.59 7.96 14.94
C ASP A 611 -19.74 6.73 15.28
N ALA A 612 -20.24 5.51 15.06
CA ALA A 612 -19.41 4.31 15.22
C ALA A 612 -18.28 4.24 14.18
N GLY A 613 -18.53 4.70 12.95
CA GLY A 613 -17.52 4.83 11.90
C GLY A 613 -16.34 5.71 12.29
N LYS A 614 -16.57 6.70 13.17
CA LYS A 614 -15.54 7.57 13.77
C LYS A 614 -14.53 6.77 14.58
N HIS A 615 -15.04 5.87 15.42
CA HIS A 615 -14.25 5.09 16.38
C HIS A 615 -13.79 3.72 15.83
N ARG A 616 -13.79 3.57 14.50
CA ARG A 616 -13.36 2.35 13.82
C ARG A 616 -11.85 2.19 13.94
N LEU A 617 -11.40 0.95 14.11
CA LEU A 617 -9.99 0.58 14.09
C LEU A 617 -9.42 0.61 12.67
N ASN A 618 -8.14 0.95 12.55
CA ASN A 618 -7.43 1.03 11.27
C ASN A 618 -7.12 -0.36 10.70
N ALA A 619 -8.15 -0.98 10.11
CA ALA A 619 -8.08 -2.24 9.38
C ALA A 619 -8.78 -2.10 8.03
N GLU A 620 -8.39 -2.89 7.02
CA GLU A 620 -9.00 -2.82 5.70
C GLU A 620 -10.51 -3.14 5.75
N TRP A 621 -10.89 -4.11 6.58
CA TRP A 621 -12.28 -4.43 6.87
C TRP A 621 -12.76 -3.74 8.16
N SER A 622 -13.99 -3.26 8.13
CA SER A 622 -14.61 -2.54 9.25
C SER A 622 -14.57 -3.34 10.54
N THR A 623 -13.76 -2.86 11.48
CA THR A 623 -13.59 -3.43 12.82
C THR A 623 -13.71 -2.30 13.84
N PHE A 624 -14.44 -2.53 14.92
CA PHE A 624 -14.77 -1.51 15.92
C PHE A 624 -14.28 -1.93 17.31
N LEU A 625 -13.99 -0.98 18.18
CA LEU A 625 -13.83 -1.24 19.61
C LEU A 625 -15.22 -1.36 20.25
N ILE A 626 -15.46 -2.42 21.01
CA ILE A 626 -16.77 -2.66 21.65
C ILE A 626 -17.13 -1.49 22.57
N LYS A 627 -16.17 -1.05 23.40
CA LYS A 627 -16.35 0.05 24.36
C LYS A 627 -16.79 1.37 23.71
N ASP A 628 -16.36 1.63 22.48
CA ASP A 628 -16.59 2.90 21.79
C ASP A 628 -17.75 2.80 20.78
N SER A 629 -18.43 1.65 20.72
CA SER A 629 -19.51 1.37 19.77
C SER A 629 -20.75 0.75 20.45
N THR A 630 -20.93 1.03 21.74
CA THR A 630 -22.07 0.51 22.51
C THR A 630 -23.40 1.01 21.94
N SER A 631 -23.50 2.29 21.57
CA SER A 631 -24.70 2.85 20.95
C SER A 631 -25.03 2.19 19.60
N LEU A 632 -24.04 1.72 18.84
CA LEU A 632 -24.27 0.97 17.61
C LEU A 632 -24.90 -0.39 17.90
N ILE A 633 -24.43 -1.08 18.95
CA ILE A 633 -24.97 -2.36 19.40
C ILE A 633 -26.42 -2.16 19.86
N GLU A 634 -26.69 -1.14 20.66
CA GLU A 634 -28.02 -0.81 21.16
C GLU A 634 -29.00 -0.49 20.03
N ALA A 635 -28.61 0.36 19.07
CA ALA A 635 -29.43 0.69 17.91
C ALA A 635 -29.69 -0.54 17.02
N PHE A 636 -28.72 -1.44 16.87
CA PHE A 636 -28.89 -2.69 16.14
C PHE A 636 -29.88 -3.64 16.83
N ILE A 637 -29.78 -3.80 18.16
CA ILE A 637 -30.69 -4.64 18.96
C ILE A 637 -32.09 -4.01 19.05
N GLY A 638 -32.16 -2.67 19.07
CA GLY A 638 -33.41 -1.91 19.07
C GLY A 638 -34.17 -1.96 17.74
N GLY A 639 -33.58 -2.55 16.70
CA GLY A 639 -34.16 -2.66 15.36
C GLY A 639 -34.10 -1.37 14.54
N GLU A 640 -33.33 -0.37 14.97
CA GLU A 640 -33.16 0.90 14.24
C GLU A 640 -32.30 0.72 12.98
N LEU A 641 -31.48 -0.33 12.95
CA LEU A 641 -30.49 -0.64 11.90
C LEU A 641 -30.81 -1.93 11.12
N SER A 642 -32.01 -2.49 11.29
CA SER A 642 -32.41 -3.81 10.75
C SER A 642 -33.24 -3.75 9.46
#